data_AF-A0AAE3E024-F1
#
_entry.id   AF-A0AAE3E024-F1
#
_cell.length_a   1.000
_cell.length_b   1.000
_cell.length_c   1.000
_cell.angle_alpha   90.00
_cell.angle_beta   90.00
_cell.angle_gamma   90.00
#
_symmetry.space_group_name_H-M   'P 1'
#
loop_
_entity.id
_entity.type
_entity.pdbx_description
1 polymer ?
#
loop_
_entity_poly.entity_id
_entity_poly.type
_entity_poly.pdbx_seq_one_letter_code
_entity_poly.pdbx_strand_id
1 'polypeptide(L)'
;MVINEVQFYIPSIDAKDIYLASHYIENDPDGYNLKLQDGHYNLRKFINSLDFSLDLIELLNIYYKKYRRNDFGFTIKKHKYTTKVINITFKYSVKEWNQMNKNTFVKFGYNYHDLIFQDCIAKNQDGEIVGIILNEDVHRPIEVPKPFKAKEVKIRDKKDKNTFWIHLQYVKQGEPRTIKTNSQLRKDLYKTGFICNGTKYCRMKRSTGSARVGKCLFIDEVLFKPILKFSSGTIKPKYGQEIDLAAYESYIALPSSSIIDTLPISPENILVIDDYDNIFRENVVETHDENGWLTTSEKNCEIVNSIWDGQSLMDISLFGDYSDYGMVLLRNLMFKSCCFNCNIQQWFKDNNITDVSQLNGRTRAKRIEDVKLITTPNSIKYLKFDTLDNWLDNLYPNFGVVKHDKKTHFFGGRLVQTHYQLLNTLQMSKDEVSEFLQDSLDFAQMLRDRPEVVRYYIKYPDIEEMKPLKQPMLSKNDVVYNLMCINDNFTETKYYQQFLQDLLRSYYKNLKNGHIYVNGNYSTLLGNPIEMLQHSIGKFEGVSQLGVGNIHSTRFEYNQTLLGSRSPHVTIGNVWLPYNTSSEMIDKYLNLTNEIVCINSINENVLQKLSGCDFDSDTVLLTDNKYLIKAAQKKYHLFKTPTSFVSATKVKRYYTPEQQADLDIKTSVNKIGEIINLSQELNSLLWDRMYHGASYDEIKELYYDICQLDIMSGLEIDSAKKEFVINNSKELDKLRQKYEPIFREYEEDENGTLVKGRKKMPHFFSHISRQKGYYNPDKKHYCKYHTTMDYLQTIVNGFKIKNSYKKNWLPFVSILDNSKVRNNRVNQKQINKIYSLLKSHVNECKTIYAMENESREDKAERVRILKEMLVQDIESETIGFSTLHRLLFSIEDKENVQIKNLLLEILYLCGNDSFKDAIIQSSDEILQLEDDGDDISLFGIGYRVVKIKVNNSKE
;
A
#
# COMPACT_ATOMS: atom_id res chain seq x y z
N MET A 1 -28.24 11.91 9.10
CA MET A 1 -27.28 12.61 9.97
C MET A 1 -25.91 12.11 9.57
N VAL A 2 -25.20 12.86 8.73
CA VAL A 2 -23.89 12.44 8.20
C VAL A 2 -22.96 12.24 9.39
N ILE A 3 -22.63 10.98 9.71
CA ILE A 3 -21.62 10.67 10.71
C ILE A 3 -20.31 11.16 10.08
N ASN A 4 -19.87 12.37 10.43
CA ASN A 4 -18.54 12.85 10.08
C ASN A 4 -17.54 11.74 10.42
N GLU A 5 -16.80 11.24 9.43
CA GLU A 5 -15.83 10.15 9.52
C GLU A 5 -14.94 10.32 10.76
N VAL A 6 -15.30 9.65 11.87
CA VAL A 6 -14.54 9.76 13.11
C VAL A 6 -13.40 8.75 13.05
N GLN A 7 -12.20 9.22 12.74
CA GLN A 7 -10.95 8.47 12.90
C GLN A 7 -10.25 8.90 14.20
N PHE A 8 -9.64 7.96 14.93
CA PHE A 8 -8.79 8.26 16.09
C PHE A 8 -7.37 7.79 15.86
N TYR A 9 -6.37 8.67 16.07
CA TYR A 9 -4.99 8.24 16.18
C TYR A 9 -4.78 7.48 17.51
N ILE A 10 -4.03 6.38 17.42
CA ILE A 10 -3.71 5.50 18.54
C ILE A 10 -2.20 5.34 18.72
N PRO A 11 -1.72 5.12 19.97
CA PRO A 11 -0.32 4.85 20.23
C PRO A 11 0.16 3.59 19.52
N SER A 12 1.41 3.63 19.07
CA SER A 12 2.16 2.49 18.56
C SER A 12 3.42 2.31 19.39
N ILE A 13 3.54 1.15 20.05
CA ILE A 13 4.59 0.88 21.03
C ILE A 13 5.22 -0.48 20.70
N ASP A 14 6.55 -0.57 20.75
CA ASP A 14 7.20 -1.87 20.61
C ASP A 14 7.14 -2.65 21.93
N ALA A 15 6.90 -3.96 21.85
CA ALA A 15 6.83 -4.85 22.99
C ALA A 15 8.10 -4.82 23.85
N LYS A 16 9.27 -4.54 23.24
CA LYS A 16 10.52 -4.31 23.97
C LYS A 16 10.37 -3.16 24.97
N ASP A 17 9.81 -2.04 24.55
CA ASP A 17 9.74 -0.82 25.39
C ASP A 17 8.78 -1.01 26.57
N ILE A 18 7.66 -1.72 26.34
CA ILE A 18 6.72 -2.11 27.42
C ILE A 18 7.40 -3.02 28.43
N TYR A 19 8.14 -4.02 27.95
CA TYR A 19 8.84 -4.96 28.81
C TYR A 19 9.92 -4.27 29.63
N LEU A 20 10.68 -3.34 29.04
CA LEU A 20 11.68 -2.57 29.77
C LEU A 20 11.03 -1.75 30.90
N ALA A 21 9.93 -1.06 30.61
CA ALA A 21 9.24 -0.24 31.61
C ALA A 21 8.69 -1.05 32.79
N SER A 22 8.23 -2.29 32.55
CA SER A 22 7.70 -3.14 33.62
C SER A 22 8.77 -3.91 34.40
N HIS A 23 10.06 -3.73 34.10
CA HIS A 23 11.17 -4.45 34.73
C HIS A 23 12.30 -3.50 35.18
N TYR A 24 11.96 -2.26 35.50
CA TYR A 24 12.89 -1.39 36.22
C TYR A 24 13.11 -1.90 37.66
N ILE A 25 14.30 -1.64 38.20
CA ILE A 25 14.66 -2.02 39.58
C ILE A 25 13.72 -1.35 40.57
N GLU A 26 13.42 -0.06 40.34
CA GLU A 26 12.34 0.64 41.02
C GLU A 26 11.02 0.32 40.33
N ASN A 27 10.10 -0.30 41.06
CA ASN A 27 8.83 -0.74 40.50
C ASN A 27 7.95 0.46 40.16
N ASP A 28 7.58 0.61 38.89
CA ASP A 28 6.61 1.61 38.43
C ASP A 28 5.21 0.95 38.34
N PRO A 29 4.30 1.24 39.28
CA PRO A 29 2.95 0.67 39.27
C PRO A 29 2.11 1.14 38.06
N ASP A 30 2.47 2.27 37.44
CA ASP A 30 1.78 2.82 36.28
C ASP A 30 2.28 2.24 34.96
N GLY A 31 3.35 1.44 34.99
CA GLY A 31 3.91 0.70 33.86
C GLY A 31 4.47 1.63 32.78
N TYR A 32 4.21 1.32 31.50
CA TYR A 32 4.75 2.14 30.41
C TYR A 32 4.08 3.52 30.39
N ASN A 33 4.88 4.60 30.36
CA ASN A 33 4.35 5.96 30.35
C ASN A 33 4.26 6.55 28.92
N LEU A 34 3.05 6.92 28.49
CA LEU A 34 2.80 7.60 27.21
C LEU A 34 2.94 9.13 27.29
N LYS A 35 3.07 9.69 28.48
CA LYS A 35 3.20 11.12 28.72
C LYS A 35 4.67 11.53 28.77
N LEU A 36 4.93 12.79 28.40
CA LEU A 36 6.21 13.45 28.58
C LEU A 36 6.33 13.95 30.03
N GLN A 37 7.50 14.47 30.40
CA GLN A 37 7.77 15.01 31.73
C GLN A 37 6.85 16.20 32.10
N ASP A 38 6.29 16.90 31.11
CA ASP A 38 5.32 17.98 31.30
C ASP A 38 3.88 17.49 31.56
N GLY A 39 3.65 16.18 31.56
CA GLY A 39 2.35 15.55 31.75
C GLY A 39 1.46 15.46 30.50
N HIS A 40 1.88 16.03 29.36
CA HIS A 40 1.17 15.91 28.10
C HIS A 40 1.49 14.60 27.37
N TYR A 41 0.57 14.12 26.55
CA TYR A 41 0.80 12.92 25.74
C TYR A 41 1.90 13.13 24.69
N ASN A 42 2.79 12.15 24.56
CA ASN A 42 3.79 12.13 23.50
C ASN A 42 3.13 11.78 22.15
N LEU A 43 2.61 12.80 21.45
CA LEU A 43 1.91 12.62 20.16
C LEU A 43 2.78 11.98 19.07
N ARG A 44 4.11 11.98 19.21
CA ARG A 44 5.02 11.27 18.28
C ARG A 44 4.82 9.75 18.31
N LYS A 45 4.18 9.21 19.36
CA LYS A 45 3.81 7.79 19.46
C LYS A 45 2.46 7.47 18.82
N PHE A 46 1.63 8.45 18.49
CA PHE A 46 0.29 8.27 17.93
C PHE A 46 0.31 8.24 16.40
N ILE A 47 0.87 7.15 15.84
CA ILE A 47 1.17 7.00 14.41
C ILE A 47 0.26 6.02 13.67
N ASN A 48 -0.54 5.22 14.40
CA ASN A 48 -1.54 4.34 13.82
C ASN A 48 -2.93 4.92 14.06
N SER A 49 -3.93 4.42 13.32
CA SER A 49 -5.31 4.88 13.42
C SER A 49 -6.26 3.73 13.75
N LEU A 50 -7.31 4.06 14.49
CA LEU A 50 -8.58 3.35 14.45
C LEU A 50 -9.45 4.06 13.42
N ASP A 51 -9.59 3.42 12.28
CA ASP A 51 -10.39 3.94 11.17
C ASP A 51 -11.89 3.80 11.47
N PHE A 52 -12.69 4.62 10.80
CA PHE A 52 -14.14 4.49 10.82
C PHE A 52 -14.51 3.08 10.36
N SER A 53 -15.19 2.33 11.22
CA SER A 53 -15.42 0.89 11.09
C SER A 53 -16.61 0.47 11.96
N LEU A 54 -17.19 -0.70 11.68
CA LEU A 54 -18.27 -1.26 12.51
C LEU A 54 -17.81 -1.45 13.96
N ASP A 55 -16.57 -1.88 14.16
CA ASP A 55 -15.96 -1.97 15.49
C ASP A 55 -15.87 -0.62 16.19
N LEU A 56 -15.44 0.44 15.49
CA LEU A 56 -15.32 1.75 16.13
C LEU A 56 -16.69 2.29 16.55
N ILE A 57 -17.71 2.12 15.69
CA ILE A 57 -19.10 2.48 16.01
C ILE A 57 -19.55 1.78 17.29
N GLU A 58 -19.38 0.45 17.37
CA GLU A 58 -19.82 -0.29 18.54
C GLU A 58 -18.92 -0.07 19.76
N LEU A 59 -17.61 0.17 19.57
CA LEU A 59 -16.69 0.45 20.65
C LEU A 59 -17.02 1.77 21.36
N LEU A 60 -17.44 2.80 20.62
CA LEU A 60 -17.93 4.05 21.20
C LEU A 60 -19.19 3.81 22.05
N ASN A 61 -20.12 2.99 21.57
CA ASN A 61 -21.33 2.60 22.32
C ASN A 61 -20.97 1.82 23.59
N ILE A 62 -20.08 0.84 23.50
CA ILE A 62 -19.60 0.03 24.62
C ILE A 62 -18.92 0.93 25.65
N TYR A 63 -18.07 1.86 25.19
CA TYR A 63 -17.37 2.79 26.06
C TYR A 63 -18.35 3.61 26.89
N TYR A 64 -19.34 4.24 26.24
CA TYR A 64 -20.37 4.99 26.94
C TYR A 64 -21.14 4.12 27.93
N LYS A 65 -21.51 2.89 27.56
CA LYS A 65 -22.22 1.95 28.46
C LYS A 65 -21.38 1.56 29.68
N LYS A 66 -20.06 1.42 29.54
CA LYS A 66 -19.14 1.00 30.60
C LYS A 66 -18.71 2.13 31.53
N TYR A 67 -18.34 3.28 30.97
CA TYR A 67 -17.79 4.41 31.73
C TYR A 67 -18.82 5.50 32.03
N ARG A 68 -19.96 5.52 31.31
CA ARG A 68 -20.98 6.58 31.38
C ARG A 68 -20.42 7.96 31.04
N ARG A 69 -19.46 8.01 30.11
CA ARG A 69 -18.78 9.22 29.65
C ARG A 69 -18.61 9.22 28.13
N ASN A 70 -18.42 10.40 27.56
CA ASN A 70 -18.21 10.63 26.13
C ASN A 70 -16.75 11.04 25.79
N ASP A 71 -15.81 10.74 26.68
CA ASP A 71 -14.38 11.05 26.60
C ASP A 71 -13.54 9.86 26.08
N PHE A 72 -14.07 9.08 25.13
CA PHE A 72 -13.35 7.95 24.51
C PHE A 72 -11.99 8.37 23.96
N GLY A 73 -11.90 9.60 23.46
CA GLY A 73 -10.66 10.21 23.02
C GLY A 73 -10.62 11.69 23.36
N PHE A 74 -9.48 12.31 23.08
CA PHE A 74 -9.22 13.72 23.23
C PHE A 74 -8.89 14.34 21.88
N THR A 75 -9.16 15.64 21.72
CA THR A 75 -8.88 16.36 20.48
C THR A 75 -7.73 17.33 20.72
N ILE A 76 -6.72 17.28 19.85
CA ILE A 76 -5.66 18.28 19.81
C ILE A 76 -5.68 18.86 18.40
N LYS A 77 -5.91 20.18 18.33
CA LYS A 77 -6.09 20.89 17.06
C LYS A 77 -7.28 20.27 16.29
N LYS A 78 -7.05 19.71 15.10
CA LYS A 78 -8.09 19.09 14.25
C LYS A 78 -8.14 17.56 14.38
N HIS A 79 -7.23 16.96 15.14
CA HIS A 79 -7.06 15.51 15.20
C HIS A 79 -7.59 14.94 16.50
N LYS A 80 -8.24 13.78 16.39
CA LYS A 80 -8.76 13.02 17.52
C LYS A 80 -7.79 11.89 17.86
N TYR A 81 -7.57 11.68 19.14
CA TYR A 81 -6.63 10.71 19.68
C TYR A 81 -7.32 9.87 20.74
N THR A 82 -6.96 8.60 20.89
CA THR A 82 -7.40 7.78 22.02
C THR A 82 -6.27 6.91 22.53
N THR A 83 -6.25 6.65 23.83
CA THR A 83 -5.36 5.65 24.42
C THR A 83 -6.06 4.32 24.65
N LYS A 84 -7.37 4.22 24.40
CA LYS A 84 -8.17 3.02 24.74
C LYS A 84 -7.80 1.79 23.92
N VAL A 85 -7.19 1.99 22.77
CA VAL A 85 -6.56 0.94 21.97
C VAL A 85 -5.12 1.35 21.69
N ILE A 86 -4.21 0.39 21.76
CA ILE A 86 -2.78 0.55 21.49
C ILE A 86 -2.37 -0.48 20.44
N ASN A 87 -1.67 -0.04 19.40
CA ASN A 87 -1.02 -0.95 18.46
C ASN A 87 0.34 -1.39 19.02
N ILE A 88 0.57 -2.70 19.10
CA ILE A 88 1.83 -3.27 19.56
C ILE A 88 2.63 -3.85 18.39
N THR A 89 3.92 -3.50 18.32
CA THR A 89 4.88 -4.10 17.40
C THR A 89 5.83 -5.05 18.14
N PHE A 90 6.38 -6.03 17.41
CA PHE A 90 7.32 -7.01 17.96
C PHE A 90 8.63 -7.03 17.16
N LYS A 91 9.21 -5.85 16.94
CA LYS A 91 10.37 -5.65 16.06
C LYS A 91 11.68 -5.96 16.77
N TYR A 92 11.78 -5.66 18.06
CA TYR A 92 13.05 -5.72 18.78
C TYR A 92 13.05 -6.74 19.92
N SER A 93 14.21 -7.33 20.17
CA SER A 93 14.47 -8.13 21.35
C SER A 93 14.91 -7.24 22.53
N VAL A 94 14.68 -7.71 23.75
CA VAL A 94 15.27 -7.13 24.96
C VAL A 94 16.67 -7.71 25.14
N LYS A 95 17.65 -6.84 25.30
CA LYS A 95 19.05 -7.19 25.48
C LYS A 95 19.53 -6.78 26.86
N GLU A 96 20.72 -7.23 27.24
CA GLU A 96 21.42 -6.76 28.44
C GLU A 96 21.72 -5.26 28.37
N TRP A 97 22.06 -4.77 27.17
CA TRP A 97 22.21 -3.34 26.88
C TRP A 97 21.25 -2.96 25.76
N ASN A 98 20.30 -2.08 26.08
CA ASN A 98 19.24 -1.66 25.17
C ASN A 98 19.52 -0.27 24.65
N GLN A 99 19.40 -0.12 23.34
CA GLN A 99 19.51 1.17 22.69
C GLN A 99 18.26 2.00 22.98
N MET A 100 18.43 3.16 23.62
CA MET A 100 17.34 4.06 24.01
C MET A 100 17.14 5.20 23.02
N ASN A 101 18.24 5.65 22.40
CA ASN A 101 18.24 6.67 21.34
C ASN A 101 19.35 6.37 20.31
N LYS A 102 19.73 7.33 19.46
CA LYS A 102 20.67 7.11 18.34
C LYS A 102 22.00 6.46 18.78
N ASN A 103 22.55 6.84 19.93
CA ASN A 103 23.86 6.38 20.37
C ASN A 103 23.94 5.97 21.85
N THR A 104 22.86 6.10 22.61
CA THR A 104 22.85 5.73 24.03
C THR A 104 22.34 4.32 24.25
N PHE A 105 23.10 3.55 25.03
CA PHE A 105 22.77 2.21 25.51
C PHE A 105 22.60 2.23 27.03
N VAL A 106 21.54 1.60 27.51
CA VAL A 106 21.23 1.49 28.94
C VAL A 106 21.14 0.02 29.33
N LYS A 107 21.73 -0.33 30.47
CA LYS A 107 21.70 -1.68 31.03
C LYS A 107 20.28 -2.03 31.46
N PHE A 108 19.86 -3.26 31.20
CA PHE A 108 18.55 -3.77 31.60
C PHE A 108 18.31 -3.57 33.12
N GLY A 109 17.10 -3.13 33.49
CA GLY A 109 16.73 -2.78 34.86
C GLY A 109 16.80 -1.29 35.18
N TYR A 110 17.45 -0.47 34.34
CA TYR A 110 17.59 0.97 34.58
C TYR A 110 16.74 1.79 33.61
N ASN A 111 16.14 2.86 34.13
CA ASN A 111 15.41 3.84 33.34
C ASN A 111 16.36 4.93 32.84
N TYR A 112 16.38 5.14 31.52
CA TYR A 112 17.21 6.15 30.87
C TYR A 112 17.04 7.57 31.44
N HIS A 113 15.81 7.93 31.84
CA HIS A 113 15.49 9.29 32.29
C HIS A 113 16.08 9.62 33.66
N ASP A 114 16.44 8.59 34.44
CA ASP A 114 16.98 8.75 35.80
C ASP A 114 18.52 8.71 35.81
N LEU A 115 19.15 8.49 34.64
CA LEU A 115 20.60 8.37 34.51
C LEU A 115 21.27 9.71 34.22
N ILE A 116 22.32 10.00 34.98
CA ILE A 116 23.21 11.14 34.76
C ILE A 116 24.48 10.65 34.05
N PHE A 117 24.75 11.19 32.87
CA PHE A 117 25.93 10.84 32.08
C PHE A 117 27.06 11.85 32.31
N GLN A 118 28.24 11.34 32.65
CA GLN A 118 29.48 12.09 32.77
C GLN A 118 30.53 11.46 31.86
N ASP A 119 31.11 12.24 30.94
CA ASP A 119 32.08 11.77 29.94
C ASP A 119 31.59 10.49 29.20
N CYS A 120 30.35 10.54 28.71
CA CYS A 120 29.66 9.44 28.01
C CYS A 120 29.28 8.21 28.85
N ILE A 121 29.49 8.21 30.16
CA ILE A 121 29.20 7.09 31.06
C ILE A 121 28.19 7.48 32.15
N ALA A 122 27.19 6.63 32.39
CA ALA A 122 26.35 6.71 33.59
C ALA A 122 26.65 5.53 34.52
N LYS A 123 26.76 5.80 35.81
CA LYS A 123 27.02 4.81 36.87
C LYS A 123 25.89 4.77 37.89
N ASN A 124 25.63 3.62 38.48
CA ASN A 124 24.71 3.48 39.62
C ASN A 124 25.38 3.89 40.95
N GLN A 125 24.66 3.73 42.07
CA GLN A 125 25.16 4.06 43.41
C GLN A 125 26.38 3.24 43.83
N ASP A 126 26.51 2.00 43.33
CA ASP A 126 27.65 1.11 43.58
C ASP A 126 28.86 1.36 42.65
N GLY A 127 28.76 2.35 41.76
CA GLY A 127 29.81 2.68 40.79
C GLY A 127 29.84 1.78 39.55
N GLU A 128 28.88 0.87 39.39
CA GLU A 128 28.72 0.04 38.20
C GLU A 128 28.26 0.88 37.00
N ILE A 129 28.85 0.65 35.83
CA ILE A 129 28.43 1.30 34.58
C ILE A 129 27.06 0.74 34.16
N VAL A 130 26.09 1.63 34.00
CA VAL A 130 24.69 1.29 33.65
C VAL A 130 24.18 2.04 32.43
N GLY A 131 24.92 3.05 31.94
CA GLY A 131 24.64 3.73 30.69
C GLY A 131 25.91 4.11 29.94
N ILE A 132 25.88 4.02 28.61
CA ILE A 132 27.01 4.35 27.73
C ILE A 132 26.50 5.11 26.49
N ILE A 133 27.12 6.24 26.17
CA ILE A 133 26.91 7.01 24.94
C ILE A 133 28.04 6.68 23.96
N LEU A 134 27.68 6.31 22.72
CA LEU A 134 28.63 5.95 21.67
C LEU A 134 28.91 7.10 20.70
N ASN A 135 30.07 7.04 20.04
CA ASN A 135 30.47 7.96 18.97
C ASN A 135 30.44 9.45 19.35
N GLU A 136 30.58 9.75 20.63
CA GLU A 136 30.81 11.10 21.16
C GLU A 136 32.23 11.16 21.71
N ASP A 137 32.78 12.37 21.82
CA ASP A 137 34.14 12.59 22.32
C ASP A 137 34.25 12.21 23.81
N VAL A 138 35.31 11.48 24.15
CA VAL A 138 35.58 10.98 25.50
C VAL A 138 36.94 11.51 25.93
N HIS A 139 36.98 12.24 27.03
CA HIS A 139 38.21 12.86 27.53
C HIS A 139 39.04 11.92 28.40
N ARG A 140 38.39 11.05 29.18
CA ARG A 140 39.03 10.10 30.10
C ARG A 140 38.42 8.70 29.91
N PRO A 141 38.87 7.95 28.89
CA PRO A 141 38.31 6.63 28.60
C PRO A 141 38.56 5.68 29.77
N ILE A 142 37.48 5.14 30.32
CA ILE A 142 37.52 4.03 31.27
C ILE A 142 37.24 2.69 30.57
N GLU A 143 37.57 1.59 31.24
CA GLU A 143 37.16 0.25 30.82
C GLU A 143 35.64 0.13 30.83
N VAL A 144 35.08 -0.33 29.72
CA VAL A 144 33.63 -0.48 29.52
C VAL A 144 33.25 -1.94 29.33
N PRO A 145 32.05 -2.35 29.75
CA PRO A 145 31.58 -3.72 29.60
C PRO A 145 31.46 -4.13 28.13
N LYS A 146 31.67 -5.43 27.85
CA LYS A 146 31.38 -6.01 26.53
C LYS A 146 29.89 -5.83 26.19
N PRO A 147 29.51 -5.54 24.93
CA PRO A 147 30.32 -5.53 23.71
C PRO A 147 30.91 -4.15 23.34
N PHE A 148 31.01 -3.21 24.29
CA PHE A 148 31.54 -1.88 24.02
C PHE A 148 33.07 -1.83 24.19
N LYS A 149 33.71 -0.87 23.51
CA LYS A 149 35.12 -0.56 23.71
C LYS A 149 35.42 0.90 23.41
N ALA A 150 36.48 1.43 24.01
CA ALA A 150 37.08 2.67 23.55
C ALA A 150 37.81 2.44 22.22
N LYS A 151 37.69 3.39 21.29
CA LYS A 151 38.37 3.38 20.00
C LYS A 151 38.79 4.79 19.63
N GLU A 152 40.03 4.94 19.18
CA GLU A 152 40.51 6.14 18.54
C GLU A 152 39.97 6.25 17.11
N VAL A 153 39.39 7.40 16.78
CA VAL A 153 38.86 7.69 15.45
C VAL A 153 39.48 8.96 14.92
N LYS A 154 40.08 8.86 13.73
CA LYS A 154 40.65 9.99 13.00
C LYS A 154 39.53 10.73 12.25
N ILE A 155 39.23 11.96 12.68
CA ILE A 155 38.25 12.83 12.02
C ILE A 155 39.02 13.83 11.14
N ARG A 156 38.64 13.89 9.85
CA ARG A 156 39.22 14.86 8.90
C ARG A 156 38.68 16.26 9.17
N ASP A 157 39.58 17.24 9.17
CA ASP A 157 39.18 18.64 9.25
C ASP A 157 38.36 19.03 8.00
N LYS A 158 37.27 19.78 8.20
CA LYS A 158 36.39 20.21 7.12
C LYS A 158 37.00 21.32 6.27
N LYS A 159 38.01 22.05 6.79
CA LYS A 159 38.65 23.18 6.10
C LYS A 159 39.99 22.81 5.45
N ASP A 160 40.73 21.87 6.02
CA ASP A 160 41.99 21.37 5.48
C ASP A 160 41.98 19.83 5.39
N LYS A 161 42.00 19.31 4.16
CA LYS A 161 41.89 17.86 3.90
C LYS A 161 43.10 17.06 4.39
N ASN A 162 44.20 17.72 4.78
CA ASN A 162 45.43 17.08 5.24
C ASN A 162 45.58 17.03 6.77
N THR A 163 44.69 17.68 7.54
CA THR A 163 44.74 17.67 9.01
C THR A 163 43.72 16.69 9.59
N PHE A 164 44.16 15.87 10.55
CA PHE A 164 43.32 14.88 11.24
C PHE A 164 43.37 15.13 12.74
N TRP A 165 42.21 15.13 13.39
CA TRP A 165 42.07 15.14 14.84
C TRP A 165 41.78 13.71 15.31
N ILE A 166 42.45 13.26 16.36
CA ILE A 166 42.18 11.96 16.98
C ILE A 166 41.20 12.21 18.13
N HIS A 167 39.99 11.66 18.00
CA HIS A 167 39.02 11.63 19.09
C HIS A 167 38.96 10.22 19.67
N LEU A 168 38.89 10.13 20.99
CA LEU A 168 38.58 8.90 21.70
C LEU A 168 37.07 8.81 21.83
N GLN A 169 36.48 7.69 21.45
CA GLN A 169 35.04 7.48 21.56
C GLN A 169 34.72 6.03 21.90
N TYR A 170 33.58 5.81 22.55
CA TYR A 170 33.05 4.46 22.74
C TYR A 170 32.36 3.95 21.48
N VAL A 171 32.63 2.70 21.12
CA VAL A 171 32.03 2.02 19.96
C VAL A 171 31.51 0.63 20.33
N LYS A 172 30.52 0.16 19.58
CA LYS A 172 29.97 -1.19 19.69
C LYS A 172 30.76 -2.16 18.80
N GLN A 173 31.33 -3.23 19.36
CA GLN A 173 32.08 -4.25 18.60
C GLN A 173 31.29 -5.54 18.33
N GLY A 174 30.11 -5.69 18.93
CA GLY A 174 29.23 -6.84 18.73
C GLY A 174 27.83 -6.54 19.23
N GLU A 175 26.91 -7.49 19.08
CA GLU A 175 25.55 -7.33 19.62
C GLU A 175 25.49 -7.67 21.10
N PRO A 176 24.83 -6.84 21.95
CA PRO A 176 24.63 -7.20 23.34
C PRO A 176 23.83 -8.49 23.48
N ARG A 177 24.08 -9.23 24.56
CA ARG A 177 23.41 -10.50 24.84
C ARG A 177 21.89 -10.31 24.87
N THR A 178 21.16 -11.16 24.16
CA THR A 178 19.69 -11.18 24.21
C THR A 178 19.22 -11.76 25.53
N ILE A 179 18.41 -10.99 26.27
CA ILE A 179 17.69 -11.45 27.47
C ILE A 179 16.37 -12.08 27.05
N LYS A 180 15.64 -11.43 26.13
CA LYS A 180 14.33 -11.88 25.68
C LYS A 180 14.11 -11.64 24.21
N THR A 181 13.75 -12.68 23.48
CA THR A 181 13.43 -12.60 22.05
C THR A 181 12.08 -11.93 21.82
N ASN A 182 11.88 -11.35 20.64
CA ASN A 182 10.58 -10.84 20.21
C ASN A 182 9.45 -11.89 20.30
N SER A 183 9.75 -13.15 19.96
CA SER A 183 8.81 -14.27 20.12
C SER A 183 8.40 -14.51 21.57
N GLN A 184 9.34 -14.45 22.52
CA GLN A 184 9.03 -14.56 23.95
C GLN A 184 8.22 -13.36 24.43
N LEU A 185 8.57 -12.14 24.01
CA LEU A 185 7.80 -10.93 24.33
C LEU A 185 6.34 -11.05 23.86
N ARG A 186 6.10 -11.59 22.66
CA ARG A 186 4.74 -11.81 22.16
C ARG A 186 3.96 -12.80 22.99
N LYS A 187 4.56 -13.96 23.32
CA LYS A 187 3.92 -14.98 24.16
C LYS A 187 3.50 -14.40 25.51
N ASP A 188 4.39 -13.62 26.14
CA ASP A 188 4.12 -13.01 27.43
C ASP A 188 2.98 -11.98 27.34
N LEU A 189 3.08 -11.01 26.42
CA LEU A 189 2.07 -9.96 26.30
C LEU A 189 0.69 -10.52 25.89
N TYR A 190 0.64 -11.57 25.07
CA TYR A 190 -0.64 -12.20 24.71
C TYR A 190 -1.30 -12.84 25.93
N LYS A 191 -0.49 -13.39 26.83
CA LYS A 191 -0.98 -14.07 28.04
C LYS A 191 -1.38 -13.11 29.15
N THR A 192 -0.53 -12.13 29.45
CA THR A 192 -0.67 -11.30 30.66
C THR A 192 -1.06 -9.85 30.37
N GLY A 193 -1.00 -9.42 29.11
CA GLY A 193 -1.17 -8.01 28.77
C GLY A 193 -0.08 -7.12 29.36
N PHE A 194 -0.37 -5.84 29.56
CA PHE A 194 0.56 -4.89 30.18
C PHE A 194 -0.18 -3.73 30.84
N ILE A 195 0.53 -2.93 31.62
CA ILE A 195 0.00 -1.70 32.23
C ILE A 195 0.64 -0.51 31.51
N CYS A 196 -0.18 0.49 31.18
CA CYS A 196 0.27 1.75 30.61
C CYS A 196 -0.54 2.91 31.18
N ASN A 197 0.15 3.90 31.77
CA ASN A 197 -0.44 4.99 32.55
C ASN A 197 -1.47 4.46 33.57
N GLY A 198 -1.14 3.40 34.30
CA GLY A 198 -2.01 2.77 35.30
C GLY A 198 -3.22 2.00 34.74
N THR A 199 -3.44 1.99 33.42
CA THR A 199 -4.53 1.23 32.78
C THR A 199 -4.03 -0.14 32.32
N LYS A 200 -4.79 -1.19 32.61
CA LYS A 200 -4.48 -2.56 32.16
C LYS A 200 -4.98 -2.78 30.73
N TYR A 201 -4.08 -3.24 29.85
CA TYR A 201 -4.39 -3.61 28.47
C TYR A 201 -4.23 -5.10 28.26
N CYS A 202 -5.09 -5.68 27.44
CA CYS A 202 -5.01 -7.08 27.00
C CYS A 202 -5.09 -7.18 25.47
N ARG A 203 -4.68 -8.35 24.93
CA ARG A 203 -4.72 -8.62 23.49
C ARG A 203 -6.17 -8.52 22.99
N MET A 204 -6.41 -7.67 21.99
CA MET A 204 -7.72 -7.52 21.37
C MET A 204 -7.89 -8.50 20.20
N LYS A 205 -7.28 -8.17 19.05
CA LYS A 205 -7.30 -8.97 17.81
C LYS A 205 -6.32 -8.36 16.78
N ARG A 206 -6.22 -8.97 15.61
CA ARG A 206 -5.36 -8.52 14.51
C ARG A 206 -6.01 -8.78 13.15
N SER A 207 -5.84 -7.86 12.20
CA SER A 207 -6.19 -8.13 10.79
C SER A 207 -5.14 -9.05 10.15
N THR A 208 -5.48 -9.69 9.02
CA THR A 208 -4.51 -10.48 8.23
C THR A 208 -3.33 -9.64 7.76
N GLY A 209 -3.57 -8.38 7.37
CA GLY A 209 -2.53 -7.43 7.01
C GLY A 209 -1.59 -7.12 8.18
N SER A 210 -2.15 -6.84 9.36
CA SER A 210 -1.39 -6.58 10.59
C SER A 210 -0.57 -7.80 11.03
N ALA A 211 -1.12 -9.02 10.89
CA ALA A 211 -0.44 -10.27 11.20
C ALA A 211 0.90 -10.41 10.47
N ARG A 212 0.89 -10.20 9.15
CA ARG A 212 2.05 -10.35 8.25
C ARG A 212 3.17 -9.37 8.54
N VAL A 213 2.86 -8.22 9.14
CA VAL A 213 3.85 -7.22 9.56
C VAL A 213 4.14 -7.24 11.07
N GLY A 214 3.64 -8.27 11.77
CA GLY A 214 3.89 -8.47 13.20
C GLY A 214 3.29 -7.41 14.11
N LYS A 215 2.14 -6.85 13.73
CA LYS A 215 1.35 -5.87 14.51
C LYS A 215 0.11 -6.52 15.12
N CYS A 216 -0.26 -6.12 16.34
CA CYS A 216 -1.47 -6.58 17.02
C CYS A 216 -2.10 -5.44 17.84
N LEU A 217 -3.44 -5.36 17.87
CA LEU A 217 -4.14 -4.39 18.70
C LEU A 217 -4.32 -4.93 20.13
N PHE A 218 -4.07 -4.05 21.09
CA PHE A 218 -4.35 -4.24 22.50
C PHE A 218 -5.36 -3.21 22.95
N ILE A 219 -6.24 -3.57 23.88
CA ILE A 219 -7.35 -2.72 24.32
C ILE A 219 -7.40 -2.64 25.84
N ASP A 220 -7.91 -1.53 26.38
CA ASP A 220 -8.35 -1.40 27.77
C ASP A 220 -9.19 -2.63 28.16
N GLU A 221 -8.73 -3.38 29.17
CA GLU A 221 -9.26 -4.71 29.51
C GLU A 221 -10.76 -4.69 29.81
N VAL A 222 -11.28 -3.57 30.32
CA VAL A 222 -12.70 -3.37 30.63
C VAL A 222 -13.58 -3.42 29.38
N LEU A 223 -13.03 -3.01 28.23
CA LEU A 223 -13.73 -2.94 26.95
C LEU A 223 -13.63 -4.24 26.13
N PHE A 224 -12.66 -5.10 26.44
CA PHE A 224 -12.34 -6.29 25.64
C PHE A 224 -13.48 -7.29 25.48
N LYS A 225 -14.09 -7.75 26.59
CA LYS A 225 -15.13 -8.79 26.53
C LYS A 225 -16.36 -8.35 25.71
N PRO A 226 -16.91 -7.13 25.90
CA PRO A 226 -18.01 -6.64 25.06
C PRO A 226 -17.65 -6.54 23.57
N ILE A 227 -16.50 -5.95 23.22
CA ILE A 227 -16.15 -5.77 21.81
C ILE A 227 -15.86 -7.10 21.12
N LEU A 228 -15.24 -8.05 21.82
CA LEU A 228 -15.03 -9.39 21.28
C LEU A 228 -16.36 -10.10 21.02
N LYS A 229 -17.33 -10.02 21.95
CA LYS A 229 -18.67 -10.60 21.77
C LYS A 229 -19.37 -10.05 20.52
N PHE A 230 -19.24 -8.75 20.26
CA PHE A 230 -19.75 -8.12 19.04
C PHE A 230 -19.02 -8.65 17.81
N SER A 231 -17.70 -8.52 17.81
CA SER A 231 -16.82 -8.88 16.68
C SER A 231 -16.97 -10.34 16.23
N SER A 232 -17.24 -11.24 17.18
CA SER A 232 -17.38 -12.66 16.92
C SER A 232 -18.80 -13.09 16.54
N GLY A 233 -19.76 -12.16 16.41
CA GLY A 233 -21.17 -12.51 16.20
C GLY A 233 -21.72 -13.41 17.30
N THR A 234 -21.24 -13.24 18.54
CA THR A 234 -21.54 -14.05 19.73
C THR A 234 -20.89 -15.44 19.82
N ILE A 235 -20.10 -15.86 18.82
CA ILE A 235 -19.27 -17.07 18.93
C ILE A 235 -18.30 -16.91 20.12
N LYS A 236 -18.27 -17.92 20.99
CA LYS A 236 -17.43 -17.95 22.20
C LYS A 236 -16.64 -19.25 22.27
N PRO A 237 -15.45 -19.31 21.65
CA PRO A 237 -14.57 -20.45 21.83
C PRO A 237 -14.17 -20.57 23.30
N LYS A 238 -14.24 -21.78 23.86
CA LYS A 238 -13.78 -22.03 25.23
C LYS A 238 -12.25 -22.03 25.25
N TYR A 239 -11.66 -21.63 26.38
CA TYR A 239 -10.21 -21.77 26.57
C TYR A 239 -9.79 -23.23 26.33
N GLY A 240 -8.82 -23.43 25.44
CA GLY A 240 -8.34 -24.77 25.08
C GLY A 240 -9.26 -25.57 24.14
N GLN A 241 -10.31 -24.96 23.56
CA GLN A 241 -11.13 -25.60 22.53
C GLN A 241 -10.35 -25.75 21.22
N GLU A 242 -10.42 -26.92 20.58
CA GLU A 242 -9.90 -27.12 19.22
C GLU A 242 -10.67 -26.23 18.23
N ILE A 243 -9.97 -25.41 17.46
CA ILE A 243 -10.55 -24.46 16.51
C ILE A 243 -9.59 -24.19 15.35
N ASP A 244 -10.14 -23.89 14.16
CA ASP A 244 -9.37 -23.25 13.09
C ASP A 244 -9.00 -21.81 13.51
N LEU A 245 -7.92 -21.71 14.28
CA LEU A 245 -7.49 -20.48 14.91
C LEU A 245 -7.06 -19.43 13.87
N ALA A 246 -6.44 -19.86 12.77
CA ALA A 246 -6.00 -18.97 11.70
C ALA A 246 -7.19 -18.28 11.01
N ALA A 247 -8.23 -19.05 10.71
CA ALA A 247 -9.48 -18.51 10.18
C ALA A 247 -10.20 -17.63 11.22
N TYR A 248 -10.33 -18.10 12.46
CA TYR A 248 -11.07 -17.40 13.52
C TYR A 248 -10.49 -16.01 13.79
N GLU A 249 -9.17 -15.92 14.00
CA GLU A 249 -8.47 -14.65 14.23
C GLU A 249 -8.59 -13.69 13.05
N SER A 250 -8.62 -14.21 11.83
CA SER A 250 -8.78 -13.42 10.62
C SER A 250 -10.21 -12.88 10.47
N TYR A 251 -11.22 -13.66 10.82
CA TYR A 251 -12.62 -13.32 10.59
C TYR A 251 -13.22 -12.45 11.70
N ILE A 252 -12.80 -12.60 12.97
CA ILE A 252 -13.20 -11.67 14.05
C ILE A 252 -12.73 -10.23 13.80
N ALA A 253 -11.73 -10.04 12.94
CA ALA A 253 -11.18 -8.73 12.60
C ALA A 253 -11.89 -8.07 11.39
N LEU A 254 -12.81 -8.76 10.70
CA LEU A 254 -13.53 -8.19 9.55
C LEU A 254 -14.30 -6.90 9.90
N PRO A 255 -14.98 -6.78 11.06
CA PRO A 255 -15.64 -5.54 11.47
C PRO A 255 -14.69 -4.36 11.75
N SER A 256 -13.37 -4.61 11.85
CA SER A 256 -12.33 -3.56 11.98
C SER A 256 -11.92 -2.94 10.64
N SER A 257 -12.45 -3.45 9.52
CA SER A 257 -12.14 -2.89 8.20
C SER A 257 -12.56 -1.43 8.15
N SER A 258 -11.72 -0.58 7.56
CA SER A 258 -12.11 0.80 7.25
C SER A 258 -13.31 0.79 6.30
N ILE A 259 -14.35 1.53 6.66
CA ILE A 259 -15.59 1.68 5.88
C ILE A 259 -15.77 3.15 5.53
N ILE A 260 -16.39 3.40 4.39
CA ILE A 260 -16.77 4.75 3.93
C ILE A 260 -18.22 5.09 4.27
N ASP A 261 -19.08 4.08 4.43
CA ASP A 261 -20.49 4.25 4.79
C ASP A 261 -21.08 2.92 5.30
N THR A 262 -22.39 2.90 5.59
CA THR A 262 -23.15 1.70 5.94
C THR A 262 -24.47 1.59 5.19
N LEU A 263 -24.84 0.37 4.81
CA LEU A 263 -26.15 0.06 4.19
C LEU A 263 -26.99 -0.82 5.11
N PRO A 264 -28.29 -0.51 5.32
CA PRO A 264 -29.18 -1.34 6.12
C PRO A 264 -29.59 -2.59 5.33
N ILE A 265 -29.35 -3.78 5.89
CA ILE A 265 -29.77 -5.06 5.30
C ILE A 265 -30.35 -5.93 6.41
N SER A 266 -31.60 -6.36 6.26
CA SER A 266 -32.29 -7.22 7.22
C SER A 266 -32.07 -8.71 6.91
N PRO A 267 -32.18 -9.62 7.89
CA PRO A 267 -32.07 -11.06 7.66
C PRO A 267 -33.02 -11.60 6.58
N GLU A 268 -34.21 -11.02 6.47
CA GLU A 268 -35.22 -11.36 5.47
C GLU A 268 -34.80 -10.98 4.05
N ASN A 269 -33.82 -10.08 3.90
CA ASN A 269 -33.29 -9.72 2.59
C ASN A 269 -32.37 -10.77 1.98
N ILE A 270 -31.90 -11.73 2.77
CA ILE A 270 -30.80 -12.61 2.40
C ILE A 270 -31.34 -13.96 1.94
N LEU A 271 -31.01 -14.35 0.70
CA LEU A 271 -31.10 -15.71 0.19
C LEU A 271 -29.69 -16.29 0.12
N VAL A 272 -29.47 -17.39 0.84
CA VAL A 272 -28.22 -18.15 0.79
C VAL A 272 -28.41 -19.37 -0.10
N ILE A 273 -27.75 -19.38 -1.25
CA ILE A 273 -27.73 -20.49 -2.20
C ILE A 273 -26.46 -21.30 -2.01
N ASP A 274 -26.43 -22.57 -2.41
CA ASP A 274 -25.23 -23.38 -2.26
C ASP A 274 -24.08 -22.86 -3.14
N ASP A 275 -22.84 -23.04 -2.68
CA ASP A 275 -21.66 -22.82 -3.51
C ASP A 275 -21.62 -23.84 -4.65
N TYR A 276 -21.05 -23.46 -5.79
CA TYR A 276 -20.90 -24.35 -6.94
C TYR A 276 -19.43 -24.52 -7.32
N ASP A 277 -18.98 -25.77 -7.32
CA ASP A 277 -17.63 -26.16 -7.71
C ASP A 277 -17.67 -26.84 -9.08
N ASN A 278 -17.04 -26.21 -10.07
CA ASN A 278 -16.85 -26.80 -11.39
C ASN A 278 -15.57 -27.65 -11.41
N ILE A 279 -15.68 -28.88 -11.92
CA ILE A 279 -14.58 -29.85 -11.99
C ILE A 279 -14.29 -30.19 -13.46
N PHE A 280 -13.02 -30.08 -13.87
CA PHE A 280 -12.58 -30.38 -15.23
C PHE A 280 -11.10 -30.83 -15.23
N ARG A 281 -10.57 -31.28 -16.38
CA ARG A 281 -9.17 -31.72 -16.49
C ARG A 281 -8.38 -30.84 -17.44
N GLU A 282 -7.17 -30.46 -17.05
CA GLU A 282 -6.27 -29.65 -17.88
C GLU A 282 -4.81 -30.09 -17.68
N ASN A 283 -3.98 -29.88 -18.71
CA ASN A 283 -2.53 -30.03 -18.60
C ASN A 283 -1.93 -28.76 -18.00
N VAL A 284 -1.43 -28.87 -16.77
CA VAL A 284 -0.91 -27.75 -15.97
C VAL A 284 0.51 -28.01 -15.51
N VAL A 285 1.17 -26.99 -14.96
CA VAL A 285 2.34 -27.19 -14.10
C VAL A 285 1.83 -27.29 -12.66
N GLU A 286 1.67 -28.51 -12.16
CA GLU A 286 1.22 -28.72 -10.78
C GLU A 286 2.36 -28.50 -9.79
N THR A 287 2.05 -27.88 -8.66
CA THR A 287 2.92 -27.87 -7.47
C THR A 287 2.18 -28.51 -6.31
N HIS A 288 2.77 -29.53 -5.68
CA HIS A 288 2.20 -30.22 -4.52
C HIS A 288 3.24 -30.39 -3.40
N ASP A 289 2.77 -30.73 -2.20
CA ASP A 289 3.60 -31.08 -1.06
C ASP A 289 4.01 -32.55 -1.12
N GLU A 290 5.32 -32.80 -1.05
CA GLU A 290 5.92 -34.12 -0.92
C GLU A 290 6.93 -34.09 0.24
N ASN A 291 6.54 -34.69 1.38
CA ASN A 291 7.35 -34.77 2.59
C ASN A 291 7.81 -33.40 3.16
N GLY A 292 6.95 -32.38 3.09
CA GLY A 292 7.23 -31.03 3.59
C GLY A 292 8.05 -30.16 2.63
N TRP A 293 8.23 -30.62 1.39
CA TRP A 293 8.86 -29.90 0.29
C TRP A 293 7.93 -29.77 -0.89
N LEU A 294 8.08 -28.69 -1.66
CA LEU A 294 7.36 -28.50 -2.90
C LEU A 294 8.03 -29.29 -4.02
N THR A 295 7.20 -30.06 -4.74
CA THR A 295 7.54 -30.72 -6.00
C THR A 295 6.68 -30.11 -7.11
N THR A 296 7.30 -29.71 -8.21
CA THR A 296 6.64 -29.04 -9.33
C THR A 296 6.91 -29.77 -10.64
N SER A 297 5.86 -30.09 -11.41
CA SER A 297 5.98 -30.83 -12.67
C SER A 297 4.77 -30.62 -13.59
N GLU A 298 4.93 -30.93 -14.87
CA GLU A 298 3.80 -30.94 -15.81
C GLU A 298 2.97 -32.20 -15.69
N LYS A 299 1.64 -32.05 -15.60
CA LYS A 299 0.72 -33.16 -15.48
C LYS A 299 -0.69 -32.79 -15.92
N ASN A 300 -1.45 -33.81 -16.34
CA ASN A 300 -2.88 -33.68 -16.53
C ASN A 300 -3.60 -33.84 -15.19
N CYS A 301 -4.15 -32.75 -14.66
CA CYS A 301 -4.75 -32.72 -13.33
C CYS A 301 -6.25 -32.40 -13.40
N GLU A 302 -6.97 -32.87 -12.39
CA GLU A 302 -8.34 -32.44 -12.14
C GLU A 302 -8.30 -31.09 -11.41
N ILE A 303 -8.95 -30.09 -11.97
CA ILE A 303 -9.03 -28.72 -11.48
C ILE A 303 -10.42 -28.50 -10.89
N VAL A 304 -10.48 -27.83 -9.75
CA VAL A 304 -11.73 -27.46 -9.07
C VAL A 304 -11.79 -25.94 -8.96
N ASN A 305 -12.83 -25.33 -9.55
CA ASN A 305 -13.10 -23.90 -9.48
C ASN A 305 -14.38 -23.63 -8.68
N SER A 306 -14.28 -22.85 -7.61
CA SER A 306 -15.47 -22.31 -6.93
C SER A 306 -15.90 -21.03 -7.64
N ILE A 307 -16.96 -21.11 -8.44
CA ILE A 307 -17.24 -20.12 -9.50
C ILE A 307 -17.82 -18.80 -9.00
N TRP A 308 -18.21 -18.72 -7.72
CA TRP A 308 -18.74 -17.50 -7.07
C TRP A 308 -18.10 -17.20 -5.71
N ASP A 309 -16.94 -17.80 -5.37
CA ASP A 309 -16.30 -17.56 -4.06
C ASP A 309 -16.00 -16.06 -3.88
N GLY A 310 -16.66 -15.44 -2.91
CA GLY A 310 -16.43 -14.05 -2.53
C GLY A 310 -17.36 -13.02 -3.17
N GLN A 311 -18.23 -13.41 -4.12
CA GLN A 311 -19.25 -12.50 -4.69
C GLN A 311 -20.65 -12.71 -4.12
N SER A 312 -21.51 -11.73 -4.34
CA SER A 312 -22.95 -11.78 -4.11
C SER A 312 -23.66 -10.88 -5.10
N LEU A 313 -24.95 -11.13 -5.34
CA LEU A 313 -25.80 -10.24 -6.13
C LEU A 313 -26.71 -9.48 -5.19
N MET A 314 -26.79 -8.17 -5.36
CA MET A 314 -27.61 -7.30 -4.53
C MET A 314 -28.55 -6.49 -5.40
N ASP A 315 -29.83 -6.46 -5.01
CA ASP A 315 -30.86 -5.73 -5.72
C ASP A 315 -30.57 -4.23 -5.67
N ILE A 316 -30.76 -3.52 -6.79
CA ILE A 316 -30.55 -2.07 -6.89
C ILE A 316 -31.25 -1.29 -5.76
N SER A 317 -32.38 -1.78 -5.25
CA SER A 317 -33.10 -1.13 -4.14
C SER A 317 -32.33 -1.09 -2.82
N LEU A 318 -31.28 -1.90 -2.63
CA LEU A 318 -30.39 -1.86 -1.46
C LEU A 318 -29.15 -0.97 -1.66
N PHE A 319 -28.84 -0.53 -2.88
CA PHE A 319 -27.64 0.28 -3.13
C PHE A 319 -27.74 1.71 -2.61
N GLY A 320 -28.95 2.27 -2.48
CA GLY A 320 -29.14 3.65 -2.03
C GLY A 320 -28.33 4.64 -2.88
N ASP A 321 -27.50 5.46 -2.22
CA ASP A 321 -26.60 6.44 -2.86
C ASP A 321 -25.50 5.79 -3.73
N TYR A 322 -25.36 4.46 -3.69
CA TYR A 322 -24.41 3.71 -4.52
C TYR A 322 -25.01 3.14 -5.80
N SER A 323 -26.25 3.49 -6.15
CA SER A 323 -26.98 2.90 -7.29
C SER A 323 -26.32 3.11 -8.66
N ASP A 324 -25.45 4.13 -8.80
CA ASP A 324 -24.65 4.40 -10.00
C ASP A 324 -23.36 3.56 -10.11
N TYR A 325 -23.04 2.76 -9.09
CA TYR A 325 -21.85 1.89 -9.08
C TYR A 325 -22.21 0.44 -9.41
N GLY A 326 -21.25 -0.29 -9.99
CA GLY A 326 -21.40 -1.68 -10.37
C GLY A 326 -21.25 -2.65 -9.20
N MET A 327 -20.54 -2.25 -8.14
CA MET A 327 -20.36 -3.07 -6.94
C MET A 327 -20.15 -2.25 -5.66
N VAL A 328 -20.48 -2.88 -4.53
CA VAL A 328 -20.03 -2.47 -3.19
C VAL A 328 -19.42 -3.66 -2.45
N LEU A 329 -18.24 -3.46 -1.86
CA LEU A 329 -17.60 -4.45 -1.01
C LEU A 329 -18.12 -4.31 0.42
N LEU A 330 -18.88 -5.31 0.88
CA LEU A 330 -19.52 -5.25 2.18
C LEU A 330 -18.77 -6.03 3.26
N ARG A 331 -18.89 -5.54 4.50
CA ARG A 331 -18.42 -6.19 5.73
C ARG A 331 -19.54 -6.23 6.75
N ASN A 332 -19.62 -7.36 7.46
CA ASN A 332 -20.43 -7.51 8.66
C ASN A 332 -19.72 -8.49 9.62
N LEU A 333 -20.38 -8.93 10.68
CA LEU A 333 -19.88 -9.89 11.66
C LEU A 333 -19.52 -11.21 10.94
N MET A 334 -18.21 -11.44 10.77
CA MET A 334 -17.64 -12.54 9.99
C MET A 334 -18.21 -12.71 8.56
N PHE A 335 -18.64 -11.61 7.93
CA PHE A 335 -19.11 -11.58 6.55
C PHE A 335 -18.17 -10.74 5.68
N LYS A 336 -17.83 -11.27 4.50
CA LYS A 336 -17.02 -10.58 3.49
C LYS A 336 -17.53 -11.00 2.12
N SER A 337 -18.09 -10.05 1.37
CA SER A 337 -18.51 -10.30 -0.01
C SER A 337 -18.48 -9.03 -0.87
N CYS A 338 -18.09 -9.19 -2.13
CA CYS A 338 -18.26 -8.17 -3.17
C CYS A 338 -19.68 -8.29 -3.74
N CYS A 339 -20.54 -7.32 -3.42
CA CYS A 339 -21.95 -7.34 -3.81
C CYS A 339 -22.14 -6.53 -5.09
N PHE A 340 -22.58 -7.18 -6.16
CA PHE A 340 -22.75 -6.57 -7.49
C PHE A 340 -24.18 -6.09 -7.72
N ASN A 341 -24.29 -4.96 -8.41
CA ASN A 341 -25.55 -4.26 -8.67
C ASN A 341 -26.40 -5.03 -9.68
N CYS A 342 -27.50 -5.60 -9.20
CA CYS A 342 -28.33 -6.54 -9.92
C CYS A 342 -29.80 -6.15 -9.84
N ASN A 343 -30.57 -6.52 -10.86
CA ASN A 343 -32.02 -6.35 -10.91
C ASN A 343 -32.71 -7.66 -10.49
N ILE A 344 -32.52 -8.09 -9.24
CA ILE A 344 -33.01 -9.38 -8.72
C ILE A 344 -34.54 -9.46 -8.81
N GLN A 345 -35.23 -8.39 -8.43
CA GLN A 345 -36.68 -8.35 -8.48
C GLN A 345 -37.21 -8.47 -9.93
N GLN A 346 -36.49 -7.90 -10.89
CA GLN A 346 -36.80 -8.05 -12.31
C GLN A 346 -36.55 -9.49 -12.79
N TRP A 347 -35.45 -10.12 -12.34
CA TRP A 347 -35.17 -11.53 -12.63
C TRP A 347 -36.29 -12.47 -12.17
N PHE A 348 -36.78 -12.28 -10.94
CA PHE A 348 -37.88 -13.06 -10.39
C PHE A 348 -39.18 -12.86 -11.18
N LYS A 349 -39.52 -11.61 -11.51
CA LYS A 349 -40.69 -11.28 -12.33
C LYS A 349 -40.62 -11.95 -13.70
N ASP A 350 -39.50 -11.84 -14.39
CA ASP A 350 -39.32 -12.40 -15.75
C ASP A 350 -39.31 -13.93 -15.76
N ASN A 351 -39.02 -14.57 -14.63
CA ASN A 351 -39.03 -16.03 -14.46
C ASN A 351 -40.31 -16.56 -13.79
N ASN A 352 -41.33 -15.74 -13.56
CA ASN A 352 -42.58 -16.10 -12.87
C ASN A 352 -42.35 -16.69 -11.46
N ILE A 353 -41.41 -16.10 -10.72
CA ILE A 353 -41.17 -16.42 -9.31
C ILE A 353 -42.06 -15.50 -8.47
N THR A 354 -43.03 -16.08 -7.79
CA THR A 354 -44.06 -15.36 -7.01
C THR A 354 -44.07 -15.74 -5.54
N ASP A 355 -43.50 -16.90 -5.19
CA ASP A 355 -43.42 -17.41 -3.82
C ASP A 355 -41.98 -17.82 -3.47
N VAL A 356 -41.62 -17.66 -2.19
CA VAL A 356 -40.31 -18.02 -1.65
C VAL A 356 -40.03 -19.52 -1.80
N SER A 357 -41.05 -20.38 -1.83
CA SER A 357 -40.90 -21.82 -2.02
C SER A 357 -40.34 -22.22 -3.39
N GLN A 358 -40.33 -21.29 -4.35
CA GLN A 358 -39.75 -21.50 -5.68
C GLN A 358 -38.24 -21.21 -5.72
N LEU A 359 -37.68 -20.64 -4.64
CA LEU A 359 -36.26 -20.34 -4.54
C LEU A 359 -35.46 -21.60 -4.17
N ASN A 360 -34.27 -21.71 -4.74
CA ASN A 360 -33.32 -22.77 -4.43
C ASN A 360 -32.25 -22.24 -3.47
N GLY A 361 -32.57 -22.27 -2.18
CA GLY A 361 -31.68 -21.80 -1.11
C GLY A 361 -32.40 -21.66 0.23
N ARG A 362 -31.72 -21.04 1.21
CA ARG A 362 -32.25 -20.77 2.55
C ARG A 362 -32.45 -19.27 2.75
N THR A 363 -33.60 -18.86 3.29
CA THR A 363 -33.91 -17.47 3.58
C THR A 363 -34.88 -17.33 4.76
N ARG A 364 -34.92 -16.15 5.39
CA ARG A 364 -35.96 -15.74 6.35
C ARG A 364 -37.12 -15.00 5.70
N ALA A 365 -37.02 -14.67 4.41
CA ALA A 365 -38.08 -14.00 3.67
C ALA A 365 -39.38 -14.80 3.72
N LYS A 366 -40.50 -14.09 3.87
CA LYS A 366 -41.86 -14.67 3.72
C LYS A 366 -42.50 -14.30 2.39
N ARG A 367 -41.96 -13.30 1.70
CA ARG A 367 -42.44 -12.78 0.43
C ARG A 367 -41.26 -12.60 -0.51
N ILE A 368 -41.50 -12.76 -1.80
CA ILE A 368 -40.43 -12.71 -2.80
C ILE A 368 -39.79 -11.32 -2.91
N GLU A 369 -40.57 -10.26 -2.68
CA GLU A 369 -40.09 -8.87 -2.69
C GLU A 369 -39.13 -8.53 -1.55
N ASP A 370 -39.12 -9.37 -0.50
CA ASP A 370 -38.21 -9.19 0.62
C ASP A 370 -36.79 -9.64 0.25
N VAL A 371 -36.61 -10.60 -0.67
CA VAL A 371 -35.29 -11.13 -1.08
C VAL A 371 -34.55 -10.13 -1.97
N LYS A 372 -33.45 -9.58 -1.46
CA LYS A 372 -32.69 -8.49 -2.12
C LYS A 372 -31.18 -8.71 -2.13
N LEU A 373 -30.69 -9.76 -1.50
CA LEU A 373 -29.28 -10.15 -1.50
C LEU A 373 -29.21 -11.67 -1.71
N ILE A 374 -28.59 -12.10 -2.79
CA ILE A 374 -28.27 -13.50 -3.05
C ILE A 374 -26.78 -13.69 -2.76
N THR A 375 -26.46 -14.58 -1.81
CA THR A 375 -25.10 -14.85 -1.35
C THR A 375 -24.86 -16.35 -1.20
N THR A 376 -23.63 -16.74 -0.91
CA THR A 376 -23.23 -18.14 -0.74
C THR A 376 -22.55 -18.40 0.60
N PRO A 377 -22.49 -19.65 1.09
CA PRO A 377 -21.79 -20.00 2.32
C PRO A 377 -20.34 -19.50 2.37
N ASN A 378 -19.62 -19.55 1.25
CA ASN A 378 -18.26 -19.03 1.17
C ASN A 378 -18.16 -17.54 1.53
N SER A 379 -19.16 -16.70 1.25
CA SER A 379 -19.16 -15.28 1.66
C SER A 379 -19.42 -15.08 3.17
N ILE A 380 -20.06 -16.06 3.82
CA ILE A 380 -20.45 -16.03 5.24
C ILE A 380 -19.42 -16.82 6.07
N LYS A 381 -18.27 -16.19 6.34
CA LYS A 381 -17.16 -16.84 7.06
C LYS A 381 -17.52 -17.29 8.49
N TYR A 382 -18.64 -16.79 9.05
CA TYR A 382 -19.27 -17.27 10.29
C TYR A 382 -19.60 -18.77 10.26
N LEU A 383 -20.00 -19.30 9.09
CA LEU A 383 -20.46 -20.69 8.94
C LEU A 383 -19.35 -21.73 9.17
N LYS A 384 -18.08 -21.31 9.26
CA LYS A 384 -16.99 -22.18 9.70
C LYS A 384 -17.07 -22.57 11.18
N PHE A 385 -17.82 -21.84 11.99
CA PHE A 385 -17.81 -21.98 13.45
C PHE A 385 -19.18 -22.24 14.05
N ASP A 386 -20.26 -21.87 13.36
CA ASP A 386 -21.62 -21.92 13.88
C ASP A 386 -22.64 -21.90 12.72
N THR A 387 -23.95 -21.91 13.01
CA THR A 387 -25.00 -22.12 12.01
C THR A 387 -25.45 -20.84 11.31
N LEU A 388 -26.12 -21.00 10.15
CA LEU A 388 -26.74 -19.90 9.41
C LEU A 388 -27.82 -19.20 10.24
N ASP A 389 -28.65 -19.96 10.96
CA ASP A 389 -29.69 -19.39 11.83
C ASP A 389 -29.07 -18.49 12.90
N ASN A 390 -28.01 -18.95 13.58
CA ASN A 390 -27.32 -18.14 14.59
C ASN A 390 -26.67 -16.89 14.00
N TRP A 391 -26.14 -16.96 12.78
CA TRP A 391 -25.62 -15.77 12.09
C TRP A 391 -26.72 -14.75 11.82
N LEU A 392 -27.86 -15.18 11.27
CA LEU A 392 -29.00 -14.33 10.95
C LEU A 392 -29.61 -13.71 12.21
N ASP A 393 -29.71 -14.46 13.31
CA ASP A 393 -30.24 -13.98 14.59
C ASP A 393 -29.33 -12.94 15.26
N ASN A 394 -28.02 -12.93 14.94
CA ASN A 394 -27.03 -12.01 15.49
C ASN A 394 -26.50 -10.99 14.47
N LEU A 395 -27.14 -10.89 13.30
CA LEU A 395 -26.70 -10.02 12.21
C LEU A 395 -26.69 -8.56 12.66
N TYR A 396 -25.60 -7.84 12.39
CA TYR A 396 -25.60 -6.40 12.62
C TYR A 396 -26.41 -5.71 11.51
N PRO A 397 -27.39 -4.86 11.84
CA PRO A 397 -28.36 -4.35 10.85
C PRO A 397 -27.74 -3.48 9.76
N ASN A 398 -26.57 -2.89 10.01
CA ASN A 398 -25.89 -1.98 9.10
C ASN A 398 -24.59 -2.63 8.58
N PHE A 399 -24.58 -3.03 7.31
CA PHE A 399 -23.39 -3.57 6.66
C PHE A 399 -22.43 -2.43 6.33
N GLY A 400 -21.15 -2.59 6.65
CA GLY A 400 -20.13 -1.61 6.35
C GLY A 400 -19.71 -1.66 4.88
N VAL A 401 -19.79 -0.52 4.19
CA VAL A 401 -19.31 -0.35 2.81
C VAL A 401 -17.82 -0.03 2.85
N VAL A 402 -16.96 -0.94 2.37
CA VAL A 402 -15.50 -0.75 2.39
C VAL A 402 -15.04 0.06 1.18
N LYS A 403 -15.55 -0.28 0.00
CA LYS A 403 -15.25 0.39 -1.28
C LYS A 403 -16.36 0.07 -2.29
N HIS A 404 -16.42 0.88 -3.33
CA HIS A 404 -17.12 0.63 -4.58
C HIS A 404 -16.10 0.64 -5.73
N ASP A 405 -16.51 0.26 -6.94
CA ASP A 405 -15.67 0.37 -8.13
C ASP A 405 -15.33 1.83 -8.46
N LYS A 406 -14.11 2.06 -8.96
CA LYS A 406 -13.58 3.41 -9.24
C LYS A 406 -12.81 3.39 -10.55
N LYS A 407 -13.03 4.42 -11.36
CA LYS A 407 -12.25 4.69 -12.56
C LYS A 407 -10.76 4.80 -12.24
N THR A 408 -9.92 4.42 -13.20
CA THR A 408 -8.49 4.73 -13.09
C THR A 408 -8.31 6.24 -13.04
N HIS A 409 -7.30 6.71 -12.32
CA HIS A 409 -7.05 8.14 -12.23
C HIS A 409 -6.39 8.72 -13.49
N PHE A 410 -5.97 7.92 -14.48
CA PHE A 410 -5.16 8.37 -15.62
C PHE A 410 -6.02 8.76 -16.83
N PHE A 411 -5.82 9.97 -17.34
CA PHE A 411 -6.44 10.47 -18.57
C PHE A 411 -7.97 10.25 -18.58
N GLY A 412 -8.66 10.68 -17.53
CA GLY A 412 -10.12 10.54 -17.41
C GLY A 412 -10.62 9.10 -17.19
N GLY A 413 -9.76 8.18 -16.74
CA GLY A 413 -10.10 6.75 -16.60
C GLY A 413 -9.83 5.91 -17.84
N ARG A 414 -9.25 6.51 -18.90
CA ARG A 414 -9.01 5.82 -20.17
C ARG A 414 -7.76 4.94 -20.14
N LEU A 415 -6.74 5.30 -19.36
CA LEU A 415 -5.45 4.58 -19.38
C LEU A 415 -5.14 3.86 -18.06
N VAL A 416 -4.32 2.82 -18.15
CA VAL A 416 -3.65 2.16 -17.01
C VAL A 416 -2.14 2.18 -17.20
N GLN A 417 -1.39 1.90 -16.13
CA GLN A 417 0.05 1.69 -16.22
C GLN A 417 0.36 0.20 -16.18
N THR A 418 1.20 -0.26 -17.11
CA THR A 418 1.87 -1.57 -17.00
C THR A 418 2.86 -1.56 -15.82
N HIS A 419 3.48 -2.71 -15.54
CA HIS A 419 4.57 -2.78 -14.58
C HIS A 419 5.66 -3.75 -15.05
N TYR A 420 6.88 -3.59 -14.51
CA TYR A 420 8.03 -4.41 -14.92
C TYR A 420 7.78 -5.91 -14.80
N GLN A 421 6.97 -6.36 -13.83
CA GLN A 421 6.70 -7.80 -13.65
C GLN A 421 5.95 -8.39 -14.86
N LEU A 422 4.97 -7.68 -15.42
CA LEU A 422 4.27 -8.10 -16.65
C LEU A 422 5.22 -8.01 -17.85
N LEU A 423 5.87 -6.85 -18.04
CA LEU A 423 6.72 -6.63 -19.20
C LEU A 423 7.91 -7.60 -19.26
N ASN A 424 8.49 -7.99 -18.12
CA ASN A 424 9.58 -8.96 -18.05
C ASN A 424 9.13 -10.40 -18.36
N THR A 425 7.82 -10.69 -18.35
CA THR A 425 7.24 -11.98 -18.77
C THR A 425 6.82 -12.00 -20.24
N LEU A 426 6.92 -10.87 -20.95
CA LEU A 426 6.61 -10.78 -22.38
C LEU A 426 7.90 -10.73 -23.18
N GLN A 427 8.00 -11.54 -24.25
CA GLN A 427 9.17 -11.57 -25.12
C GLN A 427 8.98 -10.65 -26.33
N MET A 428 9.25 -9.36 -26.15
CA MET A 428 9.26 -8.37 -27.23
C MET A 428 10.68 -8.18 -27.79
N SER A 429 10.79 -8.03 -29.11
CA SER A 429 12.03 -7.61 -29.76
C SER A 429 12.32 -6.14 -29.43
N LYS A 430 13.56 -5.70 -29.66
CA LYS A 430 13.93 -4.29 -29.47
C LYS A 430 13.09 -3.34 -30.35
N ASP A 431 12.73 -3.77 -31.55
CA ASP A 431 11.92 -2.98 -32.48
C ASP A 431 10.47 -2.89 -31.99
N GLU A 432 9.88 -4.01 -31.54
CA GLU A 432 8.55 -4.03 -30.93
C GLU A 432 8.49 -3.16 -29.67
N VAL A 433 9.53 -3.16 -28.84
CA VAL A 433 9.61 -2.26 -27.67
C VAL A 433 9.75 -0.80 -28.10
N SER A 434 10.43 -0.51 -29.21
CA SER A 434 10.54 0.86 -29.73
C SER A 434 9.18 1.38 -30.19
N GLU A 435 8.42 0.57 -30.93
CA GLU A 435 7.05 0.88 -31.35
C GLU A 435 6.11 1.03 -30.16
N PHE A 436 6.19 0.13 -29.18
CA PHE A 436 5.40 0.18 -27.95
C PHE A 436 5.65 1.45 -27.12
N LEU A 437 6.87 1.97 -27.12
CA LEU A 437 7.23 3.17 -26.35
C LEU A 437 7.00 4.48 -27.08
N GLN A 438 6.69 4.45 -28.38
CA GLN A 438 6.66 5.65 -29.23
C GLN A 438 5.75 6.73 -28.64
N ASP A 439 4.51 6.41 -28.30
CA ASP A 439 3.55 7.35 -27.70
C ASP A 439 4.06 7.93 -26.37
N SER A 440 4.76 7.13 -25.56
CA SER A 440 5.33 7.60 -24.29
C SER A 440 6.49 8.56 -24.50
N LEU A 441 7.31 8.34 -25.52
CA LEU A 441 8.44 9.21 -25.84
C LEU A 441 7.97 10.51 -26.49
N ASP A 442 6.97 10.45 -27.37
CA ASP A 442 6.34 11.62 -27.96
C ASP A 442 5.63 12.46 -26.88
N PHE A 443 4.95 11.81 -25.94
CA PHE A 443 4.39 12.48 -24.77
C PHE A 443 5.46 13.18 -23.92
N ALA A 444 6.64 12.58 -23.74
CA ALA A 444 7.76 13.22 -23.04
C ALA A 444 8.24 14.50 -23.75
N GLN A 445 8.24 14.50 -25.09
CA GLN A 445 8.55 15.67 -25.90
C GLN A 445 7.46 16.74 -25.75
N MET A 446 6.18 16.36 -25.77
CA MET A 446 5.06 17.28 -25.55
C MET A 446 5.07 17.91 -24.15
N LEU A 447 5.35 17.13 -23.09
CA LEU A 447 5.52 17.65 -21.73
C LEU A 447 6.61 18.72 -21.67
N ARG A 448 7.66 18.59 -22.48
CA ARG A 448 8.70 19.62 -22.53
C ARG A 448 8.23 20.88 -23.22
N ASP A 449 7.61 20.73 -24.38
CA ASP A 449 7.40 21.86 -25.30
C ASP A 449 6.07 22.60 -25.05
N ARG A 450 5.10 21.96 -24.38
CA ARG A 450 3.71 22.45 -24.28
C ARG A 450 3.23 22.55 -22.83
N PRO A 451 3.20 23.75 -22.24
CA PRO A 451 2.70 23.96 -20.88
C PRO A 451 1.27 23.46 -20.64
N GLU A 452 0.39 23.53 -21.63
CA GLU A 452 -0.98 23.01 -21.59
C GLU A 452 -1.03 21.48 -21.42
N VAL A 453 -0.08 20.75 -22.00
CA VAL A 453 0.06 19.29 -21.80
C VAL A 453 0.59 19.00 -20.39
N VAL A 454 1.49 19.83 -19.88
CA VAL A 454 1.95 19.73 -18.49
C VAL A 454 0.79 19.96 -17.53
N ARG A 455 -0.06 20.99 -17.77
CA ARG A 455 -1.28 21.27 -16.99
C ARG A 455 -2.25 20.10 -16.96
N TYR A 456 -2.46 19.44 -18.09
CA TYR A 456 -3.30 18.26 -18.16
C TYR A 456 -2.67 17.07 -17.38
N TYR A 457 -1.38 16.78 -17.59
CA TYR A 457 -0.71 15.61 -17.01
C TYR A 457 -0.68 15.61 -15.48
N ILE A 458 -0.57 16.78 -14.87
CA ILE A 458 -0.55 16.96 -13.42
C ILE A 458 -1.95 16.84 -12.79
N LYS A 459 -3.00 16.59 -13.59
CA LYS A 459 -4.39 16.31 -13.17
C LYS A 459 -4.96 17.41 -12.29
N TYR A 460 -5.03 18.59 -12.88
CA TYR A 460 -5.71 19.72 -12.26
C TYR A 460 -7.24 19.49 -12.27
N PRO A 461 -7.99 19.90 -11.22
CA PRO A 461 -9.45 19.96 -11.28
C PRO A 461 -9.91 20.93 -12.38
N ASP A 462 -11.14 20.77 -12.86
CA ASP A 462 -11.70 21.57 -13.94
C ASP A 462 -11.59 23.08 -13.65
N ILE A 463 -11.01 23.86 -14.56
CA ILE A 463 -10.68 25.29 -14.31
C ILE A 463 -11.95 26.13 -14.09
N GLU A 464 -13.08 25.70 -14.65
CA GLU A 464 -14.39 26.36 -14.45
C GLU A 464 -14.94 26.18 -13.02
N GLU A 465 -14.65 25.05 -12.36
CA GLU A 465 -14.99 24.81 -10.95
C GLU A 465 -13.90 25.31 -9.99
N MET A 466 -12.74 25.66 -10.53
CA MET A 466 -11.57 26.01 -9.76
C MET A 466 -11.68 27.44 -9.24
N LYS A 467 -11.90 27.57 -7.93
CA LYS A 467 -11.71 28.83 -7.21
C LYS A 467 -10.24 28.93 -6.77
N PRO A 468 -9.42 29.82 -7.35
CA PRO A 468 -8.04 30.01 -6.91
C PRO A 468 -7.97 30.14 -5.40
N LEU A 469 -7.02 29.42 -4.78
CA LEU A 469 -6.68 29.59 -3.38
C LEU A 469 -7.78 29.17 -2.36
N LYS A 470 -8.81 28.40 -2.77
CA LYS A 470 -9.78 27.78 -1.83
C LYS A 470 -9.38 26.40 -1.30
N GLN A 471 -8.51 25.64 -1.98
CA GLN A 471 -8.00 24.34 -1.50
C GLN A 471 -6.61 24.48 -0.85
N PRO A 472 -6.35 23.81 0.30
CA PRO A 472 -5.04 23.83 0.94
C PRO A 472 -3.99 23.14 0.05
N MET A 473 -2.88 23.84 -0.22
CA MET A 473 -1.79 23.33 -1.07
C MET A 473 -0.79 22.52 -0.25
N LEU A 474 -0.85 21.20 -0.35
CA LEU A 474 -0.15 20.28 0.53
C LEU A 474 1.22 19.84 -0.01
N SER A 475 1.61 20.25 -1.22
CA SER A 475 2.90 19.91 -1.83
C SER A 475 3.52 21.06 -2.64
N LYS A 476 4.86 21.00 -2.85
CA LYS A 476 5.59 21.87 -3.82
C LYS A 476 4.94 21.85 -5.21
N ASN A 477 4.43 20.69 -5.61
CA ASN A 477 3.84 20.54 -6.92
C ASN A 477 2.53 21.33 -7.00
N ASP A 478 1.71 21.30 -5.96
CA ASP A 478 0.44 22.04 -5.87
C ASP A 478 0.67 23.56 -6.07
N VAL A 479 1.71 24.11 -5.43
CA VAL A 479 2.11 25.53 -5.60
C VAL A 479 2.43 25.84 -7.06
N VAL A 480 3.21 24.99 -7.72
CA VAL A 480 3.55 25.16 -9.15
C VAL A 480 2.27 25.07 -9.99
N TYR A 481 1.40 24.11 -9.68
CA TYR A 481 0.17 23.84 -10.43
C TYR A 481 -0.75 25.06 -10.43
N ASN A 482 -0.98 25.67 -9.27
CA ASN A 482 -1.74 26.92 -9.20
C ASN A 482 -1.11 28.05 -10.02
N LEU A 483 0.21 28.25 -9.92
CA LEU A 483 0.89 29.33 -10.65
C LEU A 483 0.83 29.14 -12.16
N MET A 484 0.93 27.89 -12.63
CA MET A 484 0.72 27.54 -14.04
C MET A 484 -0.68 27.85 -14.54
N CYS A 485 -1.67 27.90 -13.66
CA CYS A 485 -3.06 28.17 -14.00
C CYS A 485 -3.42 29.66 -13.90
N ILE A 486 -2.50 30.51 -13.45
CA ILE A 486 -2.77 31.92 -13.20
C ILE A 486 -2.12 32.79 -14.27
N ASN A 487 -0.88 32.48 -14.69
CA ASN A 487 -0.17 33.29 -15.66
C ASN A 487 0.84 32.46 -16.47
N ASP A 488 0.69 32.42 -17.80
CA ASP A 488 1.63 31.70 -18.68
C ASP A 488 3.06 32.28 -18.63
N ASN A 489 3.28 33.52 -18.20
CA ASN A 489 4.63 34.05 -17.95
C ASN A 489 5.41 33.23 -16.90
N PHE A 490 4.71 32.50 -16.03
CA PHE A 490 5.35 31.58 -15.10
C PHE A 490 6.17 30.51 -15.83
N THR A 491 5.77 30.09 -17.04
CA THR A 491 6.48 29.04 -17.82
C THR A 491 7.84 29.51 -18.33
N GLU A 492 8.08 30.82 -18.33
CA GLU A 492 9.36 31.45 -18.69
C GLU A 492 10.28 31.66 -17.46
N THR A 493 9.83 31.30 -16.26
CA THR A 493 10.61 31.47 -15.03
C THR A 493 11.62 30.34 -14.78
N LYS A 494 12.69 30.65 -14.04
CA LYS A 494 13.66 29.64 -13.57
C LYS A 494 13.00 28.57 -12.70
N TYR A 495 11.97 28.96 -11.95
CA TYR A 495 11.26 28.07 -11.04
C TYR A 495 10.48 26.99 -11.80
N TYR A 496 9.72 27.37 -12.84
CA TYR A 496 9.01 26.41 -13.71
C TYR A 496 9.98 25.45 -14.41
N GLN A 497 11.10 25.95 -14.93
CA GLN A 497 12.07 25.10 -15.64
C GLN A 497 12.71 24.04 -14.74
N GLN A 498 12.98 24.38 -13.47
CA GLN A 498 13.41 23.38 -12.48
C GLN A 498 12.32 22.35 -12.21
N PHE A 499 11.06 22.80 -12.07
CA PHE A 499 9.93 21.90 -11.92
C PHE A 499 9.77 20.95 -13.12
N LEU A 500 9.81 21.46 -14.35
CA LEU A 500 9.68 20.67 -15.56
C LEU A 500 10.80 19.63 -15.70
N GLN A 501 12.04 19.99 -15.34
CA GLN A 501 13.15 19.05 -15.29
C GLN A 501 12.93 17.92 -14.27
N ASP A 502 12.41 18.26 -13.09
CA ASP A 502 12.08 17.27 -12.05
C ASP A 502 10.89 16.38 -12.49
N LEU A 503 9.87 16.97 -13.14
CA LEU A 503 8.71 16.27 -13.70
C LEU A 503 9.14 15.25 -14.76
N LEU A 504 9.92 15.67 -15.76
CA LEU A 504 10.45 14.79 -16.80
C LEU A 504 11.36 13.71 -16.22
N ARG A 505 12.22 14.05 -15.25
CA ARG A 505 13.05 13.06 -14.54
C ARG A 505 12.19 12.00 -13.84
N SER A 506 11.10 12.42 -13.21
CA SER A 506 10.12 11.52 -12.58
C SER A 506 9.41 10.65 -13.62
N TYR A 507 8.99 11.23 -14.75
CA TYR A 507 8.36 10.51 -15.85
C TYR A 507 9.28 9.42 -16.42
N TYR A 508 10.52 9.76 -16.82
CA TYR A 508 11.49 8.77 -17.30
C TYR A 508 11.83 7.70 -16.26
N LYS A 509 11.85 8.07 -14.98
CA LYS A 509 12.03 7.12 -13.88
C LYS A 509 10.88 6.11 -13.82
N ASN A 510 9.64 6.53 -14.00
CA ASN A 510 8.47 5.65 -14.05
C ASN A 510 8.52 4.74 -15.28
N LEU A 511 8.87 5.27 -16.46
CA LEU A 511 9.06 4.44 -17.66
C LEU A 511 10.07 3.31 -17.40
N LYS A 512 11.23 3.63 -16.79
CA LYS A 512 12.27 2.64 -16.45
C LYS A 512 11.83 1.58 -15.43
N ASN A 513 10.76 1.83 -14.69
CA ASN A 513 10.11 0.86 -13.79
C ASN A 513 9.04 0.01 -14.53
N GLY A 514 8.91 0.17 -15.84
CA GLY A 514 7.90 -0.50 -16.67
C GLY A 514 6.50 0.11 -16.53
N HIS A 515 6.37 1.33 -15.98
CA HIS A 515 5.09 2.03 -15.86
C HIS A 515 4.77 2.77 -17.16
N ILE A 516 4.27 2.04 -18.15
CA ILE A 516 3.93 2.55 -19.48
C ILE A 516 2.42 2.70 -19.55
N TYR A 517 1.96 3.86 -20.05
CA TYR A 517 0.53 4.09 -20.25
C TYR A 517 0.01 3.29 -21.44
N VAL A 518 -1.09 2.57 -21.23
CA VAL A 518 -1.82 1.83 -22.27
C VAL A 518 -3.31 2.01 -22.07
N ASN A 519 -4.09 1.94 -23.15
CA ASN A 519 -5.55 1.88 -23.05
C ASN A 519 -5.93 0.62 -22.27
N GLY A 520 -6.72 0.79 -21.22
CA GLY A 520 -7.04 -0.34 -20.34
C GLY A 520 -7.74 0.08 -19.06
N ASN A 521 -8.03 -0.92 -18.23
CA ASN A 521 -8.69 -0.73 -16.93
C ASN A 521 -8.18 -1.73 -15.89
N TYR A 522 -8.31 -1.38 -14.60
CA TYR A 522 -8.24 -2.37 -13.51
C TYR A 522 -9.66 -2.83 -13.21
N SER A 523 -10.07 -3.90 -13.89
CA SER A 523 -11.46 -4.37 -13.85
C SER A 523 -11.67 -5.31 -12.68
N THR A 524 -12.70 -5.06 -11.87
CA THR A 524 -13.12 -5.97 -10.80
C THR A 524 -13.71 -7.23 -11.41
N LEU A 525 -13.23 -8.39 -10.96
CA LEU A 525 -13.68 -9.69 -11.43
C LEU A 525 -15.08 -10.00 -10.87
N LEU A 526 -15.98 -10.38 -11.76
CA LEU A 526 -17.30 -10.91 -11.46
C LEU A 526 -17.42 -12.29 -12.14
N GLY A 527 -17.55 -13.36 -11.36
CA GLY A 527 -17.95 -14.66 -11.87
C GLY A 527 -19.37 -14.56 -12.41
N ASN A 528 -19.66 -15.27 -13.50
CA ASN A 528 -20.86 -15.04 -14.30
C ASN A 528 -22.15 -14.94 -13.45
N PRO A 529 -22.78 -13.75 -13.40
CA PRO A 529 -23.88 -13.48 -12.47
C PRO A 529 -25.18 -14.17 -12.91
N ILE A 530 -25.33 -14.48 -14.19
CA ILE A 530 -26.52 -15.17 -14.71
C ILE A 530 -26.57 -16.60 -14.19
N GLU A 531 -25.42 -17.26 -14.08
CA GLU A 531 -25.31 -18.62 -13.54
C GLU A 531 -25.79 -18.63 -12.07
N MET A 532 -25.43 -17.60 -11.29
CA MET A 532 -25.88 -17.43 -9.90
C MET A 532 -27.39 -17.13 -9.80
N LEU A 533 -27.92 -16.30 -10.70
CA LEU A 533 -29.36 -16.03 -10.80
C LEU A 533 -30.16 -17.28 -11.18
N GLN A 534 -29.69 -18.08 -12.14
CA GLN A 534 -30.27 -19.37 -12.49
C GLN A 534 -30.22 -20.34 -11.31
N HIS A 535 -29.11 -20.36 -10.57
CA HIS A 535 -28.94 -21.24 -9.41
C HIS A 535 -29.92 -20.88 -8.29
N SER A 536 -30.21 -19.59 -8.09
CA SER A 536 -31.17 -19.12 -7.07
C SER A 536 -32.62 -19.59 -7.28
N ILE A 537 -32.97 -20.07 -8.46
CA ILE A 537 -34.30 -20.59 -8.82
C ILE A 537 -34.26 -22.04 -9.31
N GLY A 538 -33.14 -22.75 -9.09
CA GLY A 538 -32.98 -24.16 -9.42
C GLY A 538 -32.91 -24.48 -10.92
N LYS A 539 -32.55 -23.51 -11.77
CA LYS A 539 -32.42 -23.68 -13.23
C LYS A 539 -30.98 -23.82 -13.74
N PHE A 540 -29.98 -23.69 -12.86
CA PHE A 540 -28.59 -23.78 -13.28
C PHE A 540 -28.14 -25.23 -13.42
N GLU A 541 -27.71 -25.61 -14.62
CA GLU A 541 -27.30 -26.99 -14.98
C GLU A 541 -25.77 -27.18 -15.01
N GLY A 542 -24.99 -26.20 -14.53
CA GLY A 542 -23.53 -26.29 -14.56
C GLY A 542 -22.89 -25.93 -15.91
N VAL A 543 -23.65 -25.29 -16.81
CA VAL A 543 -23.21 -24.89 -18.15
C VAL A 543 -22.91 -23.40 -18.19
N SER A 544 -21.75 -23.05 -18.74
CA SER A 544 -21.31 -21.66 -18.90
C SER A 544 -22.27 -20.85 -19.79
N GLN A 545 -22.65 -19.65 -19.34
CA GLN A 545 -23.47 -18.74 -20.15
C GLN A 545 -22.64 -17.81 -21.06
N LEU A 546 -21.34 -17.65 -20.79
CA LEU A 546 -20.42 -16.88 -21.64
C LEU A 546 -19.62 -17.77 -22.60
N GLY A 547 -19.41 -19.04 -22.25
CA GLY A 547 -18.52 -19.96 -22.95
C GLY A 547 -17.04 -19.83 -22.51
N VAL A 548 -16.26 -20.88 -22.77
CA VAL A 548 -14.84 -20.96 -22.39
C VAL A 548 -14.01 -19.92 -23.16
N GLY A 549 -13.16 -19.20 -22.44
CA GLY A 549 -12.27 -18.17 -22.99
C GLY A 549 -12.92 -16.82 -23.22
N ASN A 550 -14.24 -16.70 -22.97
CA ASN A 550 -15.00 -15.47 -23.18
C ASN A 550 -15.21 -14.71 -21.86
N ILE A 551 -15.24 -13.38 -22.00
CA ILE A 551 -15.57 -12.44 -20.95
C ILE A 551 -16.58 -11.44 -21.47
N HIS A 552 -17.23 -10.72 -20.58
CA HIS A 552 -18.08 -9.59 -20.94
C HIS A 552 -17.64 -8.34 -20.17
N SER A 553 -17.14 -7.35 -20.90
CA SER A 553 -16.81 -6.02 -20.38
C SER A 553 -17.31 -4.95 -21.34
N THR A 554 -18.03 -3.97 -20.79
CA THR A 554 -18.54 -2.80 -21.51
C THR A 554 -17.46 -1.75 -21.79
N ARG A 555 -16.28 -1.87 -21.16
CA ARG A 555 -15.17 -0.91 -21.30
C ARG A 555 -14.46 -0.98 -22.64
N PHE A 556 -14.47 -2.15 -23.28
CA PHE A 556 -13.75 -2.41 -24.53
C PHE A 556 -14.76 -2.74 -25.62
N GLU A 557 -14.38 -2.52 -26.88
CA GLU A 557 -15.18 -3.03 -27.99
C GLU A 557 -15.34 -4.55 -27.87
N TYR A 558 -16.49 -5.07 -28.28
CA TYR A 558 -16.71 -6.50 -28.35
C TYR A 558 -16.00 -7.12 -29.55
N ASN A 559 -15.90 -8.45 -29.56
CA ASN A 559 -15.30 -9.25 -30.61
C ASN A 559 -13.78 -9.09 -30.78
N GLN A 560 -13.07 -8.78 -29.70
CA GLN A 560 -11.61 -8.67 -29.69
C GLN A 560 -10.96 -9.43 -28.52
N THR A 561 -9.72 -9.86 -28.72
CA THR A 561 -8.88 -10.40 -27.65
C THR A 561 -8.30 -9.27 -26.82
N LEU A 562 -8.32 -9.44 -25.50
CA LEU A 562 -7.66 -8.55 -24.55
C LEU A 562 -6.46 -9.27 -23.91
N LEU A 563 -5.59 -8.51 -23.25
CA LEU A 563 -4.59 -9.05 -22.34
C LEU A 563 -4.97 -8.73 -20.89
N GLY A 564 -5.01 -9.79 -20.08
CA GLY A 564 -5.24 -9.80 -18.65
C GLY A 564 -3.97 -10.09 -17.84
N SER A 565 -3.77 -9.36 -16.74
CA SER A 565 -2.72 -9.63 -15.77
C SER A 565 -3.15 -9.21 -14.36
N ARG A 566 -2.92 -10.07 -13.37
CA ARG A 566 -3.19 -9.78 -11.96
C ARG A 566 -1.87 -9.59 -11.21
N SER A 567 -1.84 -8.63 -10.29
CA SER A 567 -0.72 -8.43 -9.38
C SER A 567 -0.86 -9.25 -8.07
N PRO A 568 0.22 -9.82 -7.54
CA PRO A 568 1.57 -9.88 -8.13
C PRO A 568 1.59 -10.78 -9.38
N HIS A 569 2.23 -10.31 -10.46
CA HIS A 569 2.35 -11.08 -11.69
C HIS A 569 3.68 -11.81 -11.68
N VAL A 570 3.67 -13.14 -11.57
CA VAL A 570 4.90 -13.89 -11.28
C VAL A 570 5.55 -14.45 -12.53
N THR A 571 4.76 -15.05 -13.42
CA THR A 571 5.29 -15.82 -14.55
C THR A 571 4.51 -15.66 -15.84
N ILE A 572 5.09 -16.13 -16.95
CA ILE A 572 4.51 -16.16 -18.29
C ILE A 572 3.16 -16.90 -18.28
N GLY A 573 3.06 -18.00 -17.52
CA GLY A 573 1.84 -18.78 -17.38
C GLY A 573 0.66 -18.02 -16.75
N ASN A 574 0.92 -16.88 -16.08
CA ASN A 574 -0.13 -16.03 -15.50
C ASN A 574 -0.68 -14.98 -16.50
N VAL A 575 -0.12 -14.86 -17.70
CA VAL A 575 -0.70 -14.02 -18.74
C VAL A 575 -2.04 -14.63 -19.17
N TRP A 576 -3.10 -13.82 -19.23
CA TRP A 576 -4.44 -14.24 -19.62
C TRP A 576 -4.83 -13.53 -20.91
N LEU A 577 -5.42 -14.25 -21.86
CA LEU A 577 -5.84 -13.73 -23.17
C LEU A 577 -7.33 -14.00 -23.43
N PRO A 578 -8.25 -13.33 -22.71
CA PRO A 578 -9.68 -13.52 -22.92
C PRO A 578 -10.20 -12.86 -24.20
N TYR A 579 -11.32 -13.36 -24.70
CA TYR A 579 -12.07 -12.76 -25.81
C TYR A 579 -13.30 -12.01 -25.28
N ASN A 580 -13.42 -10.72 -25.59
CA ASN A 580 -14.53 -9.90 -25.10
C ASN A 580 -15.79 -10.11 -25.97
N THR A 581 -16.88 -10.55 -25.37
CA THR A 581 -18.16 -10.84 -26.03
C THR A 581 -19.33 -10.06 -25.41
N SER A 582 -20.34 -9.74 -26.22
CA SER A 582 -21.58 -9.14 -25.71
C SER A 582 -22.50 -10.20 -25.10
N SER A 583 -23.31 -9.80 -24.13
CA SER A 583 -24.27 -10.67 -23.45
C SER A 583 -25.51 -9.89 -23.03
N GLU A 584 -26.56 -9.98 -23.85
CA GLU A 584 -27.83 -9.30 -23.58
C GLU A 584 -28.43 -9.67 -22.22
N MET A 585 -28.18 -10.89 -21.75
CA MET A 585 -28.69 -11.35 -20.46
C MET A 585 -27.98 -10.64 -19.30
N ILE A 586 -26.66 -10.48 -19.39
CA ILE A 586 -25.90 -9.72 -18.39
C ILE A 586 -26.33 -8.25 -18.41
N ASP A 587 -26.37 -7.64 -19.60
CA ASP A 587 -26.78 -6.24 -19.78
C ASP A 587 -28.19 -5.96 -19.24
N LYS A 588 -29.09 -6.94 -19.31
CA LYS A 588 -30.46 -6.81 -18.82
C LYS A 588 -30.57 -6.85 -17.28
N TYR A 589 -29.82 -7.73 -16.63
CA TYR A 589 -30.02 -8.02 -15.20
C TYR A 589 -28.95 -7.42 -14.28
N LEU A 590 -27.88 -6.86 -14.83
CA LEU A 590 -26.79 -6.27 -14.06
C LEU A 590 -26.59 -4.82 -14.47
N ASN A 591 -26.43 -3.95 -13.49
CA ASN A 591 -26.13 -2.54 -13.70
C ASN A 591 -24.61 -2.34 -13.66
N LEU A 592 -23.91 -2.87 -14.66
CA LEU A 592 -22.45 -2.87 -14.70
C LEU A 592 -21.89 -1.49 -15.07
N THR A 593 -20.79 -1.12 -14.42
CA THR A 593 -19.93 -0.01 -14.85
C THR A 593 -18.80 -0.55 -15.73
N ASN A 594 -18.06 0.36 -16.37
CA ASN A 594 -16.87 0.03 -17.18
C ASN A 594 -15.74 -0.63 -16.35
N GLU A 595 -15.85 -0.56 -15.02
CA GLU A 595 -14.88 -1.05 -14.05
C GLU A 595 -15.12 -2.51 -13.65
N ILE A 596 -16.18 -3.15 -14.16
CA ILE A 596 -16.50 -4.55 -13.89
C ILE A 596 -16.25 -5.40 -15.16
N VAL A 597 -15.75 -6.61 -14.96
CA VAL A 597 -15.66 -7.63 -16.02
C VAL A 597 -16.30 -8.92 -15.54
N CYS A 598 -17.28 -9.41 -16.31
CA CYS A 598 -17.84 -10.75 -16.11
C CYS A 598 -16.95 -11.79 -16.77
N ILE A 599 -16.61 -12.86 -16.07
CA ILE A 599 -15.74 -13.92 -16.59
C ILE A 599 -16.39 -15.29 -16.49
N ASN A 600 -16.01 -16.16 -17.42
CA ASN A 600 -16.27 -17.59 -17.29
C ASN A 600 -15.19 -18.26 -16.41
N SER A 601 -15.61 -19.10 -15.47
CA SER A 601 -14.71 -20.00 -14.72
C SER A 601 -15.18 -21.46 -14.76
N ILE A 602 -16.10 -21.80 -15.66
CA ILE A 602 -16.55 -23.17 -15.92
C ILE A 602 -15.70 -23.73 -17.07
N ASN A 603 -15.07 -24.89 -16.83
CA ASN A 603 -14.16 -25.56 -17.76
C ASN A 603 -12.99 -24.67 -18.22
N GLU A 604 -12.56 -23.73 -17.38
CA GLU A 604 -11.49 -22.78 -17.68
C GLU A 604 -10.63 -22.50 -16.43
N ASN A 605 -9.33 -22.75 -16.51
CA ASN A 605 -8.40 -22.56 -15.38
C ASN A 605 -7.95 -21.09 -15.20
N VAL A 606 -8.89 -20.16 -15.34
CA VAL A 606 -8.65 -18.72 -15.18
C VAL A 606 -8.30 -18.34 -13.74
N LEU A 607 -8.89 -19.03 -12.75
CA LEU A 607 -8.67 -18.73 -11.34
C LEU A 607 -7.21 -18.96 -10.95
N GLN A 608 -6.61 -20.09 -11.33
CA GLN A 608 -5.19 -20.36 -11.08
C GLN A 608 -4.29 -19.52 -11.98
N LYS A 609 -4.68 -19.30 -13.24
CA LYS A 609 -3.94 -18.44 -14.18
C LYS A 609 -3.75 -17.03 -13.63
N LEU A 610 -4.77 -16.47 -12.99
CA LEU A 610 -4.69 -15.21 -12.27
C LEU A 610 -4.21 -15.39 -10.82
N SER A 611 -3.27 -16.30 -10.58
CA SER A 611 -2.60 -16.59 -9.31
C SER A 611 -3.56 -16.89 -8.14
N GLY A 612 -4.59 -17.71 -8.40
CA GLY A 612 -5.57 -18.14 -7.40
C GLY A 612 -6.59 -17.05 -7.07
N CYS A 613 -7.10 -16.33 -8.08
CA CYS A 613 -8.09 -15.29 -7.86
C CYS A 613 -9.42 -15.84 -7.33
N ASP A 614 -10.12 -14.99 -6.58
CA ASP A 614 -11.51 -15.17 -6.21
C ASP A 614 -12.33 -13.94 -6.66
N PHE A 615 -13.59 -13.87 -6.26
CA PHE A 615 -14.49 -12.77 -6.59
C PHE A 615 -14.75 -11.85 -5.39
N ASP A 616 -13.82 -11.79 -4.43
CA ASP A 616 -13.93 -10.98 -3.21
C ASP A 616 -13.53 -9.49 -3.36
N SER A 617 -13.70 -8.96 -4.59
CA SER A 617 -13.28 -7.66 -5.14
C SER A 617 -11.87 -7.60 -5.71
N ASP A 618 -11.38 -8.76 -6.13
CA ASP A 618 -10.15 -8.90 -6.89
C ASP A 618 -10.21 -8.18 -8.24
N THR A 619 -9.10 -7.58 -8.65
CA THR A 619 -9.02 -6.79 -9.88
C THR A 619 -7.93 -7.29 -10.81
N VAL A 620 -8.19 -7.22 -12.11
CA VAL A 620 -7.26 -7.58 -13.18
C VAL A 620 -6.97 -6.37 -14.06
N LEU A 621 -5.71 -6.18 -14.45
CA LEU A 621 -5.36 -5.25 -15.53
C LEU A 621 -5.86 -5.86 -16.84
N LEU A 622 -6.79 -5.18 -17.53
CA LEU A 622 -7.20 -5.51 -18.89
C LEU A 622 -6.73 -4.42 -19.86
N THR A 623 -6.24 -4.81 -21.03
CA THR A 623 -5.80 -3.90 -22.09
C THR A 623 -6.01 -4.52 -23.46
N ASP A 624 -6.37 -3.69 -24.44
CA ASP A 624 -6.43 -4.01 -25.87
C ASP A 624 -5.12 -3.65 -26.61
N ASN A 625 -4.02 -3.38 -25.87
CA ASN A 625 -2.77 -2.98 -26.49
C ASN A 625 -2.20 -4.10 -27.40
N LYS A 626 -2.24 -3.83 -28.71
CA LYS A 626 -1.82 -4.78 -29.76
C LYS A 626 -0.40 -5.33 -29.59
N TYR A 627 0.55 -4.54 -29.07
CA TYR A 627 1.93 -4.99 -28.91
C TYR A 627 2.05 -6.02 -27.78
N LEU A 628 1.38 -5.76 -26.65
CA LEU A 628 1.37 -6.68 -25.52
C LEU A 628 0.63 -7.99 -25.87
N ILE A 629 -0.53 -7.88 -26.53
CA ILE A 629 -1.31 -9.05 -26.98
C ILE A 629 -0.49 -9.90 -27.96
N LYS A 630 0.12 -9.27 -28.98
CA LYS A 630 0.97 -9.96 -29.96
C LYS A 630 2.15 -10.64 -29.27
N ALA A 631 2.80 -9.99 -28.30
CA ALA A 631 3.90 -10.58 -27.55
C ALA A 631 3.47 -11.81 -26.73
N ALA A 632 2.30 -11.74 -26.08
CA ALA A 632 1.73 -12.84 -25.31
C ALA A 632 1.34 -14.04 -26.19
N GLN A 633 0.76 -13.79 -27.37
CA GLN A 633 0.28 -14.84 -28.28
C GLN A 633 1.40 -15.75 -28.82
N LYS A 634 2.62 -15.23 -29.05
CA LYS A 634 3.73 -15.94 -29.71
C LYS A 634 4.00 -17.35 -29.14
N LYS A 635 3.88 -17.52 -27.81
CA LYS A 635 4.25 -18.75 -27.09
C LYS A 635 3.21 -19.15 -26.04
N TYR A 636 1.98 -18.67 -26.16
CA TYR A 636 0.93 -18.85 -25.14
C TYR A 636 0.66 -20.33 -24.80
N HIS A 637 0.67 -21.21 -25.81
CA HIS A 637 0.42 -22.64 -25.65
C HIS A 637 1.59 -23.43 -25.05
N LEU A 638 2.81 -22.87 -25.04
CA LEU A 638 4.01 -23.54 -24.52
C LEU A 638 4.05 -23.47 -22.99
N PHE A 639 3.68 -22.32 -22.41
CA PHE A 639 3.79 -22.07 -20.97
C PHE A 639 2.46 -22.37 -20.27
N LYS A 640 2.35 -23.59 -19.75
CA LYS A 640 1.16 -24.07 -19.02
C LYS A 640 0.95 -23.33 -17.70
N THR A 641 -0.30 -23.23 -17.27
CA THR A 641 -0.72 -22.51 -16.06
C THR A 641 -0.08 -23.13 -14.79
N PRO A 642 0.55 -22.33 -13.91
CA PRO A 642 0.93 -22.77 -12.56
C PRO A 642 -0.33 -23.11 -11.78
N THR A 643 -0.38 -24.27 -11.12
CA THR A 643 -1.58 -24.69 -10.37
C THR A 643 -1.19 -25.29 -9.02
N SER A 644 -1.81 -24.78 -7.95
CA SER A 644 -1.53 -25.25 -6.59
C SER A 644 -2.36 -26.49 -6.25
N PHE A 645 -1.69 -27.55 -5.81
CA PHE A 645 -2.27 -28.70 -5.11
C PHE A 645 -1.73 -28.81 -3.67
N VAL A 646 -1.20 -27.71 -3.15
CA VAL A 646 -0.69 -27.64 -1.78
C VAL A 646 -1.86 -27.45 -0.83
N SER A 647 -2.26 -28.53 -0.18
CA SER A 647 -3.36 -28.48 0.78
C SER A 647 -2.95 -27.77 2.08
N ALA A 648 -3.83 -26.91 2.60
CA ALA A 648 -3.69 -26.40 3.95
C ALA A 648 -3.75 -27.59 4.93
N THR A 649 -2.83 -27.61 5.89
CA THR A 649 -2.81 -28.66 6.91
C THR A 649 -3.91 -28.37 7.93
N LYS A 650 -4.67 -29.39 8.33
CA LYS A 650 -5.51 -29.30 9.54
C LYS A 650 -4.61 -29.35 10.78
N VAL A 651 -3.79 -28.30 10.98
CA VAL A 651 -3.02 -28.15 12.21
C VAL A 651 -4.03 -28.03 13.34
N LYS A 652 -4.03 -28.99 14.25
CA LYS A 652 -4.87 -28.93 15.45
C LYS A 652 -4.37 -27.80 16.34
N ARG A 653 -5.07 -26.67 16.28
CA ARG A 653 -4.86 -25.55 17.19
C ARG A 653 -5.98 -25.48 18.23
N TYR A 654 -5.62 -24.94 19.38
CA TYR A 654 -6.49 -24.72 20.52
C TYR A 654 -6.57 -23.22 20.80
N TYR A 655 -7.74 -22.76 21.22
CA TYR A 655 -7.97 -21.38 21.57
C TYR A 655 -7.27 -21.01 22.89
N THR A 656 -5.98 -20.68 22.82
CA THR A 656 -5.17 -20.18 23.94
C THR A 656 -4.24 -19.03 23.49
N PRO A 657 -3.87 -18.12 24.41
CA PRO A 657 -2.93 -17.04 24.11
C PRO A 657 -1.59 -17.53 23.56
N GLU A 658 -1.07 -18.64 24.08
CA GLU A 658 0.20 -19.23 23.62
C GLU A 658 0.14 -19.66 22.16
N GLN A 659 -0.99 -20.25 21.73
CA GLN A 659 -1.17 -20.67 20.34
C GLN A 659 -1.52 -19.51 19.41
N GLN A 660 -2.24 -18.50 19.89
CA GLN A 660 -2.43 -17.24 19.15
C GLN A 660 -1.08 -16.56 18.89
N ALA A 661 -0.19 -16.53 19.90
CA ALA A 661 1.14 -15.96 19.77
C ALA A 661 2.00 -16.74 18.78
N ASP A 662 2.02 -18.08 18.87
CA ASP A 662 2.76 -18.94 17.92
C ASP A 662 2.28 -18.75 16.48
N LEU A 663 0.96 -18.70 16.27
CA LEU A 663 0.37 -18.46 14.95
C LEU A 663 0.88 -17.13 14.38
N ASP A 664 0.72 -16.05 15.14
CA ASP A 664 1.12 -14.72 14.66
C ASP A 664 2.65 -14.61 14.46
N ILE A 665 3.46 -15.32 15.25
CA ILE A 665 4.93 -15.37 15.07
C ILE A 665 5.25 -15.94 13.69
N LYS A 666 4.66 -17.08 13.35
CA LYS A 666 4.84 -17.74 12.04
C LYS A 666 4.38 -16.85 10.90
N THR A 667 3.18 -16.27 11.00
CA THR A 667 2.61 -15.39 9.97
C THR A 667 3.41 -14.10 9.76
N SER A 668 4.13 -13.61 10.77
CA SER A 668 4.88 -12.35 10.66
C SER A 668 6.17 -12.43 9.83
N VAL A 669 6.55 -13.63 9.38
CA VAL A 669 7.64 -13.83 8.42
C VAL A 669 7.06 -13.67 7.01
N ASN A 670 7.29 -12.51 6.38
CA ASN A 670 6.77 -12.23 5.03
C ASN A 670 7.88 -12.37 3.97
N LYS A 671 7.75 -13.36 3.08
CA LYS A 671 8.72 -13.64 2.01
C LYS A 671 8.26 -13.23 0.60
N ILE A 672 7.07 -12.65 0.45
CA ILE A 672 6.48 -12.30 -0.86
C ILE A 672 7.47 -11.50 -1.72
N GLY A 673 8.03 -10.41 -1.16
CA GLY A 673 8.95 -9.57 -1.92
C GLY A 673 10.24 -10.28 -2.35
N GLU A 674 10.73 -11.23 -1.57
CA GLU A 674 11.92 -12.02 -1.90
C GLU A 674 11.63 -13.08 -2.97
N ILE A 675 10.46 -13.73 -2.89
CA ILE A 675 9.95 -14.70 -3.87
C ILE A 675 9.76 -14.02 -5.23
N ILE A 676 9.07 -12.87 -5.25
CA ILE A 676 8.85 -12.11 -6.48
C ILE A 676 10.19 -11.65 -7.08
N ASN A 677 11.14 -11.17 -6.28
CA ASN A 677 12.45 -10.79 -6.83
C ASN A 677 13.16 -11.98 -7.50
N LEU A 678 13.16 -13.17 -6.87
CA LEU A 678 13.76 -14.36 -7.48
C LEU A 678 13.02 -14.78 -8.75
N SER A 679 11.69 -14.75 -8.76
CA SER A 679 10.91 -15.08 -9.96
C SER A 679 11.30 -14.19 -11.15
N GLN A 680 11.54 -12.90 -10.90
CA GLN A 680 11.90 -11.95 -11.94
C GLN A 680 13.35 -12.12 -12.41
N GLU A 681 14.27 -12.54 -11.52
CA GLU A 681 15.62 -12.98 -11.90
C GLU A 681 15.58 -14.21 -12.82
N LEU A 682 14.76 -15.21 -12.47
CA LEU A 682 14.61 -16.45 -13.24
C LEU A 682 13.88 -16.26 -14.56
N ASN A 683 12.85 -15.41 -14.63
CA ASN A 683 12.20 -15.01 -15.89
C ASN A 683 13.21 -14.37 -16.86
N SER A 684 14.10 -13.50 -16.36
CA SER A 684 15.15 -12.92 -17.20
C SER A 684 16.15 -13.97 -17.69
N LEU A 685 16.56 -14.90 -16.84
CA LEU A 685 17.42 -16.02 -17.24
C LEU A 685 16.74 -16.92 -18.29
N LEU A 686 15.43 -17.17 -18.15
CA LEU A 686 14.64 -17.96 -19.09
C LEU A 686 14.67 -17.33 -20.48
N TRP A 687 14.39 -16.02 -20.56
CA TRP A 687 14.40 -15.32 -21.85
C TRP A 687 15.78 -15.21 -22.47
N ASP A 688 16.82 -15.03 -21.65
CA ASP A 688 18.20 -15.00 -22.14
C ASP A 688 18.61 -16.33 -22.76
N ARG A 689 18.25 -17.46 -22.15
CA ARG A 689 18.49 -18.80 -22.75
C ARG A 689 17.75 -18.97 -24.06
N MET A 690 16.47 -18.57 -24.11
CA MET A 690 15.69 -18.65 -25.35
C MET A 690 16.21 -17.74 -26.45
N TYR A 691 16.74 -16.56 -26.10
CA TYR A 691 17.37 -15.64 -27.04
C TYR A 691 18.61 -16.29 -27.70
N HIS A 692 19.37 -17.08 -26.92
CA HIS A 692 20.51 -17.85 -27.40
C HIS A 692 20.14 -19.22 -28.03
N GLY A 693 18.86 -19.46 -28.31
CA GLY A 693 18.39 -20.62 -29.09
C GLY A 693 17.92 -21.82 -28.28
N ALA A 694 17.82 -21.73 -26.95
CA ALA A 694 17.28 -22.83 -26.14
C ALA A 694 15.80 -23.13 -26.46
N SER A 695 15.50 -24.41 -26.64
CA SER A 695 14.15 -24.96 -26.80
C SER A 695 13.39 -25.00 -25.48
N TYR A 696 12.06 -25.24 -25.52
CA TYR A 696 11.24 -25.39 -24.31
C TYR A 696 11.74 -26.53 -23.43
N ASP A 697 12.12 -27.68 -24.00
CA ASP A 697 12.60 -28.83 -23.25
C ASP A 697 13.88 -28.55 -22.45
N GLU A 698 14.73 -27.65 -22.94
CA GLU A 698 15.97 -27.23 -22.26
C GLU A 698 15.71 -26.21 -21.14
N ILE A 699 14.54 -25.55 -21.13
CA ILE A 699 14.18 -24.52 -20.14
C ILE A 699 13.02 -24.92 -19.23
N LYS A 700 12.31 -26.02 -19.49
CA LYS A 700 11.09 -26.39 -18.74
C LYS A 700 11.33 -26.55 -17.24
N GLU A 701 12.46 -27.11 -16.82
CA GLU A 701 12.83 -27.21 -15.40
C GLU A 701 13.01 -25.84 -14.73
N LEU A 702 13.55 -24.86 -15.48
CA LEU A 702 13.62 -23.47 -15.01
C LEU A 702 12.22 -22.86 -14.95
N TYR A 703 11.36 -23.14 -15.93
CA TYR A 703 9.97 -22.69 -15.91
C TYR A 703 9.19 -23.29 -14.72
N TYR A 704 9.41 -24.55 -14.38
CA TYR A 704 8.79 -25.22 -13.23
C TYR A 704 9.20 -24.55 -11.91
N ASP A 705 10.48 -24.20 -11.75
CA ASP A 705 10.92 -23.44 -10.56
C ASP A 705 10.26 -22.05 -10.48
N ILE A 706 10.02 -21.39 -11.63
CA ILE A 706 9.30 -20.12 -11.68
C ILE A 706 7.83 -20.32 -11.31
N CYS A 707 7.18 -21.39 -11.79
CA CYS A 707 5.81 -21.76 -11.40
C CYS A 707 5.72 -22.05 -9.89
N GLN A 708 6.71 -22.74 -9.33
CA GLN A 708 6.79 -22.96 -7.89
C GLN A 708 6.84 -21.64 -7.11
N LEU A 709 7.57 -20.64 -7.59
CA LEU A 709 7.61 -19.32 -6.97
C LEU A 709 6.26 -18.59 -7.04
N ASP A 710 5.46 -18.80 -8.08
CA ASP A 710 4.07 -18.29 -8.16
C ASP A 710 3.23 -18.90 -7.02
N ILE A 711 3.27 -20.22 -6.89
CA ILE A 711 2.54 -20.94 -5.82
C ILE A 711 3.04 -20.53 -4.43
N MET A 712 4.35 -20.43 -4.21
CA MET A 712 4.92 -19.95 -2.96
C MET A 712 4.44 -18.55 -2.58
N SER A 713 4.25 -17.66 -3.57
CA SER A 713 3.75 -16.31 -3.33
C SER A 713 2.30 -16.32 -2.82
N GLY A 714 1.45 -17.19 -3.38
CA GLY A 714 0.08 -17.41 -2.91
C GLY A 714 0.05 -17.99 -1.48
N LEU A 715 0.88 -18.99 -1.20
CA LEU A 715 1.00 -19.60 0.13
C LEU A 715 1.39 -18.57 1.21
N GLU A 716 2.34 -17.68 0.91
CA GLU A 716 2.71 -16.59 1.84
C GLU A 716 1.55 -15.64 2.13
N ILE A 717 0.76 -15.29 1.11
CA ILE A 717 -0.41 -14.38 1.26
C ILE A 717 -1.47 -15.02 2.16
N ASP A 718 -1.72 -16.31 1.95
CA ASP A 718 -2.75 -17.09 2.65
C ASP A 718 -2.33 -17.58 4.05
N SER A 719 -1.04 -17.55 4.38
CA SER A 719 -0.48 -17.96 5.69
C SER A 719 -1.09 -17.25 6.92
N ALA A 720 -1.79 -16.13 6.70
CA ALA A 720 -2.51 -15.41 7.76
C ALA A 720 -3.88 -16.01 8.07
N LYS A 721 -4.47 -16.75 7.11
CA LYS A 721 -5.82 -17.35 7.15
C LYS A 721 -5.77 -18.88 7.22
N LYS A 722 -4.70 -19.50 6.73
CA LYS A 722 -4.49 -20.95 6.61
C LYS A 722 -3.08 -21.30 7.11
N GLU A 723 -2.89 -22.54 7.55
CA GLU A 723 -1.56 -23.07 7.86
C GLU A 723 -1.13 -24.13 6.85
N PHE A 724 0.17 -24.13 6.55
CA PHE A 724 0.80 -25.04 5.60
C PHE A 724 2.00 -25.74 6.25
N VAL A 725 2.28 -26.99 5.87
CA VAL A 725 3.50 -27.71 6.28
C VAL A 725 4.75 -27.06 5.69
N ILE A 726 4.60 -26.48 4.50
CA ILE A 726 5.68 -25.92 3.69
C ILE A 726 6.33 -24.73 4.37
N ASN A 727 7.66 -24.73 4.40
CA ASN A 727 8.45 -23.59 4.85
C ASN A 727 9.02 -22.83 3.66
N ASN A 728 8.35 -21.76 3.27
CA ASN A 728 8.77 -20.92 2.13
C ASN A 728 10.17 -20.32 2.29
N SER A 729 10.67 -20.13 3.51
CA SER A 729 12.07 -19.66 3.69
C SER A 729 13.06 -20.74 3.26
N LYS A 730 12.82 -22.01 3.63
CA LYS A 730 13.67 -23.14 3.23
C LYS A 730 13.57 -23.42 1.73
N GLU A 731 12.36 -23.37 1.17
CA GLU A 731 12.16 -23.52 -0.28
C GLU A 731 12.89 -22.45 -1.08
N LEU A 732 12.77 -21.19 -0.63
CA LEU A 732 13.44 -20.07 -1.27
C LEU A 732 14.96 -20.21 -1.20
N ASP A 733 15.50 -20.64 -0.06
CA ASP A 733 16.94 -20.88 0.10
C ASP A 733 17.43 -22.04 -0.79
N LYS A 734 16.65 -23.12 -0.94
CA LYS A 734 16.94 -24.23 -1.86
C LYS A 734 17.01 -23.77 -3.31
N LEU A 735 16.01 -22.99 -3.76
CA LEU A 735 16.02 -22.42 -5.12
C LEU A 735 17.19 -21.45 -5.32
N ARG A 736 17.50 -20.59 -4.34
CA ARG A 736 18.68 -19.72 -4.39
C ARG A 736 19.97 -20.51 -4.54
N GLN A 737 20.14 -21.60 -3.77
CA GLN A 737 21.32 -22.46 -3.87
C GLN A 737 21.41 -23.15 -5.24
N LYS A 738 20.29 -23.62 -5.80
CA LYS A 738 20.22 -24.21 -7.15
C LYS A 738 20.76 -23.25 -8.23
N TYR A 739 20.44 -21.96 -8.10
CA TYR A 739 20.81 -20.93 -9.08
C TYR A 739 22.05 -20.10 -8.72
N GLU A 740 22.62 -20.26 -7.52
CA GLU A 740 23.81 -19.52 -7.09
C GLU A 740 24.99 -19.69 -8.04
N PRO A 741 25.32 -20.89 -8.60
CA PRO A 741 26.43 -21.03 -9.56
C PRO A 741 26.25 -20.20 -10.85
N ILE A 742 25.01 -19.88 -11.22
CA ILE A 742 24.69 -19.09 -12.42
C ILE A 742 24.76 -17.60 -12.10
N PHE A 743 24.24 -17.22 -10.94
CA PHE A 743 24.17 -15.82 -10.51
C PHE A 743 25.39 -15.36 -9.72
N ARG A 744 26.38 -16.21 -9.41
CA ARG A 744 27.57 -15.80 -8.67
C ARG A 744 28.78 -15.67 -9.58
N GLU A 745 29.42 -14.50 -9.54
CA GLU A 745 30.70 -14.24 -10.17
C GLU A 745 31.75 -13.99 -9.10
N TYR A 746 33.00 -14.32 -9.41
CA TYR A 746 34.14 -14.06 -8.55
C TYR A 746 35.19 -13.26 -9.31
N GLU A 747 35.80 -12.30 -8.64
CA GLU A 747 37.03 -11.65 -9.09
C GLU A 747 38.22 -12.43 -8.55
N GLU A 748 39.20 -12.71 -9.40
CA GLU A 748 40.48 -13.35 -9.05
C GLU A 748 41.56 -12.28 -8.83
N ASP A 749 42.46 -12.50 -7.86
CA ASP A 749 43.68 -11.69 -7.73
C ASP A 749 44.74 -12.12 -8.75
N GLU A 750 45.86 -11.41 -8.74
CA GLU A 750 47.03 -11.68 -9.59
C GLU A 750 47.61 -13.11 -9.39
N ASN A 751 47.21 -13.81 -8.32
CA ASN A 751 47.62 -15.19 -8.03
C ASN A 751 46.53 -16.23 -8.35
N GLY A 752 45.41 -15.83 -8.97
CA GLY A 752 44.28 -16.71 -9.28
C GLY A 752 43.40 -17.07 -8.07
N THR A 753 43.54 -16.36 -6.94
CA THR A 753 42.72 -16.60 -5.75
C THR A 753 41.42 -15.81 -5.84
N LEU A 754 40.28 -16.45 -5.58
CA LEU A 754 38.97 -15.79 -5.58
C LEU A 754 38.89 -14.79 -4.41
N VAL A 755 38.85 -13.49 -4.73
CA VAL A 755 38.96 -12.40 -3.74
C VAL A 755 37.60 -11.79 -3.39
N LYS A 756 36.69 -11.70 -4.37
CA LYS A 756 35.42 -10.97 -4.20
C LYS A 756 34.30 -11.58 -5.04
N GLY A 757 33.29 -12.11 -4.36
CA GLY A 757 32.09 -12.63 -5.01
C GLY A 757 31.00 -11.57 -5.20
N ARG A 758 30.49 -11.39 -6.42
CA ARG A 758 29.36 -10.50 -6.74
C ARG A 758 28.18 -11.31 -7.28
N LYS A 759 26.96 -10.96 -6.90
CA LYS A 759 25.74 -11.55 -7.47
C LYS A 759 25.37 -10.85 -8.78
N LYS A 760 25.29 -11.56 -9.90
CA LYS A 760 24.64 -11.12 -11.14
C LYS A 760 23.15 -10.86 -10.91
N MET A 761 22.66 -9.75 -11.43
CA MET A 761 21.29 -9.30 -11.30
C MET A 761 20.82 -8.73 -12.63
N PRO A 762 19.54 -8.93 -13.03
CA PRO A 762 18.99 -8.23 -14.18
C PRO A 762 19.16 -6.72 -14.09
N HIS A 763 19.53 -6.08 -15.20
CA HIS A 763 19.94 -4.68 -15.23
C HIS A 763 18.85 -3.75 -14.69
N PHE A 764 17.57 -4.07 -14.95
CA PHE A 764 16.46 -3.24 -14.51
C PHE A 764 16.34 -3.13 -12.98
N PHE A 765 16.81 -4.12 -12.22
CA PHE A 765 16.86 -4.03 -10.76
C PHE A 765 17.82 -2.96 -10.25
N SER A 766 18.79 -2.49 -11.05
CA SER A 766 19.69 -1.41 -10.64
C SER A 766 18.91 -0.11 -10.38
N HIS A 767 17.89 0.16 -11.20
CA HIS A 767 17.02 1.33 -11.07
C HIS A 767 16.13 1.19 -9.83
N ILE A 768 15.50 0.04 -9.63
CA ILE A 768 14.65 -0.25 -8.48
C ILE A 768 15.46 -0.18 -7.17
N SER A 769 16.66 -0.76 -7.15
CA SER A 769 17.53 -0.81 -5.97
C SER A 769 18.03 0.57 -5.56
N ARG A 770 18.37 1.45 -6.52
CA ARG A 770 18.76 2.85 -6.22
C ARG A 770 17.63 3.62 -5.57
N GLN A 771 16.39 3.41 -6.02
CA GLN A 771 15.21 4.08 -5.47
C GLN A 771 14.89 3.64 -4.04
N LYS A 772 15.09 2.34 -3.75
CA LYS A 772 14.83 1.78 -2.42
C LYS A 772 16.01 1.93 -1.45
N GLY A 773 17.15 2.50 -1.89
CA GLY A 773 18.35 2.65 -1.06
C GLY A 773 19.15 1.36 -0.85
N TYR A 774 18.90 0.33 -1.67
CA TYR A 774 19.56 -0.99 -1.60
C TYR A 774 20.61 -1.19 -2.70
N TYR A 775 20.96 -0.14 -3.44
CA TYR A 775 21.96 -0.22 -4.50
C TYR A 775 23.35 -0.44 -3.89
N ASN A 776 23.96 -1.57 -4.24
CA ASN A 776 25.29 -1.93 -3.78
C ASN A 776 26.08 -2.57 -4.94
N PRO A 777 26.87 -1.79 -5.69
CA PRO A 777 27.64 -2.30 -6.83
C PRO A 777 28.82 -3.19 -6.41
N ASP A 778 29.29 -3.08 -5.16
CA ASP A 778 30.36 -3.94 -4.63
C ASP A 778 29.90 -5.38 -4.43
N LYS A 779 28.61 -5.58 -4.14
CA LYS A 779 28.02 -6.91 -3.91
C LYS A 779 27.22 -7.43 -5.10
N LYS A 780 26.81 -6.55 -6.02
CA LYS A 780 25.90 -6.90 -7.12
C LYS A 780 26.41 -6.35 -8.45
N HIS A 781 26.50 -7.23 -9.44
CA HIS A 781 26.77 -6.88 -10.83
C HIS A 781 25.44 -6.86 -11.61
N TYR A 782 25.05 -5.71 -12.16
CA TYR A 782 23.79 -5.56 -12.90
C TYR A 782 24.05 -5.70 -14.40
N CYS A 783 23.57 -6.77 -15.02
CA CYS A 783 23.82 -7.12 -16.43
C CYS A 783 22.52 -7.30 -17.23
N LYS A 784 22.62 -7.21 -18.56
CA LYS A 784 21.47 -7.37 -19.48
C LYS A 784 21.26 -8.86 -19.79
N TYR A 785 20.00 -9.25 -19.97
CA TYR A 785 19.52 -10.62 -20.24
C TYR A 785 18.63 -10.67 -21.50
N HIS A 786 18.79 -9.73 -22.43
CA HIS A 786 18.01 -9.66 -23.67
C HIS A 786 16.49 -9.66 -23.46
N THR A 787 16.04 -9.05 -22.36
CA THR A 787 14.61 -8.98 -22.00
C THR A 787 13.94 -7.72 -22.55
N THR A 788 12.61 -7.75 -22.60
CA THR A 788 11.78 -6.55 -22.85
C THR A 788 12.19 -5.38 -21.95
N MET A 789 12.45 -5.62 -20.66
CA MET A 789 12.86 -4.58 -19.72
C MET A 789 14.27 -4.02 -20.04
N ASP A 790 15.19 -4.83 -20.54
CA ASP A 790 16.51 -4.36 -20.98
C ASP A 790 16.41 -3.44 -22.21
N TYR A 791 15.60 -3.84 -23.18
CA TYR A 791 15.35 -3.02 -24.37
C TYR A 791 14.64 -1.72 -24.01
N LEU A 792 13.62 -1.78 -23.16
CA LEU A 792 12.88 -0.62 -22.67
C LEU A 792 13.84 0.38 -22.04
N GLN A 793 14.67 -0.05 -21.08
CA GLN A 793 15.62 0.84 -20.42
C GLN A 793 16.67 1.38 -21.39
N THR A 794 17.10 0.58 -22.38
CA THR A 794 18.04 1.02 -23.41
C THR A 794 17.44 2.13 -24.26
N ILE A 795 16.20 1.98 -24.72
CA ILE A 795 15.48 2.97 -25.56
C ILE A 795 15.24 4.25 -24.76
N VAL A 796 14.69 4.14 -23.54
CA VAL A 796 14.43 5.31 -22.69
C VAL A 796 15.72 6.07 -22.33
N ASN A 797 16.84 5.38 -22.11
CA ASN A 797 18.14 6.03 -21.87
C ASN A 797 18.73 6.67 -23.14
N GLY A 798 18.44 6.11 -24.32
CA GLY A 798 18.88 6.63 -25.61
C GLY A 798 18.06 7.82 -26.10
N PHE A 799 16.84 8.01 -25.58
CA PHE A 799 15.97 9.10 -25.98
C PHE A 799 16.56 10.47 -25.59
N LYS A 800 16.72 11.33 -26.60
CA LYS A 800 17.19 12.70 -26.44
C LYS A 800 16.11 13.65 -26.89
N ILE A 801 15.83 14.63 -26.06
CA ILE A 801 14.82 15.63 -26.37
C ILE A 801 15.39 16.62 -27.41
N LYS A 802 14.63 16.91 -28.47
CA LYS A 802 15.14 17.53 -29.72
C LYS A 802 15.71 18.95 -29.55
N ASN A 803 15.13 19.77 -28.68
CA ASN A 803 15.51 21.18 -28.52
C ASN A 803 16.59 21.39 -27.43
N SER A 804 17.23 22.57 -27.34
CA SER A 804 18.07 22.96 -26.19
C SER A 804 17.27 23.81 -25.19
N TYR A 805 17.65 23.84 -23.90
CA TYR A 805 17.00 24.71 -22.91
C TYR A 805 17.34 26.19 -23.20
N LYS A 806 16.37 27.10 -23.11
CA LYS A 806 16.65 28.56 -23.15
C LYS A 806 17.64 28.88 -22.00
N LYS A 807 18.55 29.83 -22.20
CA LYS A 807 19.58 30.18 -21.19
C LYS A 807 19.17 31.34 -20.28
N ASN A 808 18.21 32.16 -20.71
CA ASN A 808 17.77 33.35 -20.00
C ASN A 808 16.36 33.12 -19.45
N TRP A 809 16.24 32.97 -18.13
CA TRP A 809 14.98 32.70 -17.43
C TRP A 809 14.59 33.90 -16.57
N LEU A 810 13.29 34.16 -16.48
CA LEU A 810 12.79 35.22 -15.61
C LEU A 810 12.85 34.79 -14.13
N PRO A 811 13.12 35.72 -13.18
CA PRO A 811 13.01 35.43 -11.75
C PRO A 811 11.54 35.25 -11.35
N PHE A 812 11.26 34.50 -10.28
CA PHE A 812 9.89 34.26 -9.82
C PHE A 812 9.08 35.55 -9.65
N VAL A 813 9.67 36.60 -9.06
CA VAL A 813 8.98 37.89 -8.82
C VAL A 813 8.53 38.63 -10.08
N SER A 814 8.99 38.23 -11.26
CA SER A 814 8.52 38.80 -12.54
C SER A 814 7.02 38.57 -12.79
N ILE A 815 6.43 37.56 -12.14
CA ILE A 815 5.00 37.28 -12.24
C ILE A 815 4.14 38.16 -11.32
N LEU A 816 4.74 38.87 -10.35
CA LEU A 816 4.01 39.66 -9.36
C LEU A 816 3.84 41.12 -9.81
N ASP A 817 2.68 41.73 -9.52
CA ASP A 817 2.49 43.17 -9.71
C ASP A 817 3.33 43.97 -8.70
N ASN A 818 4.35 44.66 -9.20
CA ASN A 818 5.27 45.46 -8.40
C ASN A 818 4.73 46.87 -8.08
N SER A 819 3.58 47.28 -8.63
CA SER A 819 3.05 48.65 -8.51
C SER A 819 2.67 49.05 -7.08
N LYS A 820 2.35 48.07 -6.21
CA LYS A 820 1.85 48.30 -4.83
C LYS A 820 2.91 48.15 -3.73
N VAL A 821 4.17 47.89 -4.08
CA VAL A 821 5.24 47.63 -3.11
C VAL A 821 5.74 48.94 -2.47
N ARG A 822 5.75 49.00 -1.13
CA ARG A 822 6.31 50.14 -0.38
C ARG A 822 7.39 49.67 0.59
N ASN A 823 8.65 50.01 0.33
CA ASN A 823 9.80 49.56 1.13
C ASN A 823 9.72 49.93 2.62
N ASN A 824 9.08 51.04 2.97
CA ASN A 824 8.91 51.49 4.35
C ASN A 824 7.84 50.72 5.16
N ARG A 825 7.07 49.82 4.53
CA ARG A 825 6.03 49.00 5.16
C ARG A 825 6.45 47.54 5.40
N VAL A 826 7.71 47.20 5.17
CA VAL A 826 8.25 45.85 5.36
C VAL A 826 8.55 45.59 6.84
N ASN A 827 7.92 44.58 7.42
CA ASN A 827 8.18 44.17 8.81
C ASN A 827 9.31 43.12 8.88
N GLN A 828 10.55 43.59 9.07
CA GLN A 828 11.73 42.71 9.12
C GLN A 828 11.71 41.73 10.32
N LYS A 829 11.10 42.10 11.45
CA LYS A 829 11.00 41.22 12.63
C LYS A 829 10.10 40.01 12.32
N GLN A 830 8.97 40.23 11.64
CA GLN A 830 8.07 39.17 11.22
C GLN A 830 8.72 38.23 10.20
N ILE A 831 9.48 38.77 9.24
CA ILE A 831 10.26 37.96 8.27
C ILE A 831 11.22 37.02 8.99
N ASN A 832 11.99 37.55 9.96
CA ASN A 832 12.96 36.75 10.70
C ASN A 832 12.29 35.65 11.53
N LYS A 833 11.12 35.92 12.13
CA LYS A 833 10.31 34.91 12.86
C LYS A 833 9.84 33.78 11.93
N ILE A 834 9.30 34.12 10.76
CA ILE A 834 8.88 33.12 9.77
C ILE A 834 10.08 32.27 9.33
N TYR A 835 11.23 32.88 9.06
CA TYR A 835 12.45 32.13 8.72
C TYR A 835 12.93 31.21 9.84
N SER A 836 12.86 31.62 11.10
CA SER A 836 13.23 30.72 12.20
C SER A 836 12.30 29.51 12.29
N LEU A 837 10.99 29.70 12.12
CA LEU A 837 10.01 28.61 12.14
C LEU A 837 10.25 27.61 11.00
N LEU A 838 10.43 28.11 9.78
CA LEU A 838 10.70 27.27 8.61
C LEU A 838 12.03 26.50 8.75
N LYS A 839 13.09 27.16 9.22
CA LYS A 839 14.39 26.50 9.44
C LYS A 839 14.33 25.47 10.56
N SER A 840 13.58 25.73 11.64
CA SER A 840 13.34 24.76 12.72
C SER A 840 12.64 23.51 12.18
N HIS A 841 11.55 23.68 11.45
CA HIS A 841 10.81 22.58 10.84
C HIS A 841 11.69 21.71 9.93
N VAL A 842 12.52 22.32 9.08
CA VAL A 842 13.45 21.58 8.21
C VAL A 842 14.45 20.75 9.04
N ASN A 843 14.97 21.29 10.14
CA ASN A 843 15.91 20.59 11.01
C ASN A 843 15.26 19.46 11.81
N GLU A 844 14.02 19.66 12.25
CA GLU A 844 13.23 18.63 12.93
C GLU A 844 12.89 17.47 11.97
N CYS A 845 12.48 17.76 10.74
CA CYS A 845 12.28 16.75 9.70
C CYS A 845 13.56 15.93 9.44
N LYS A 846 14.72 16.58 9.34
CA LYS A 846 16.02 15.89 9.20
C LYS A 846 16.28 14.98 10.40
N THR A 847 15.98 15.44 11.61
CA THR A 847 16.12 14.65 12.85
C THR A 847 15.22 13.42 12.83
N ILE A 848 13.95 13.54 12.41
CA ILE A 848 13.01 12.42 12.30
C ILE A 848 13.53 11.38 11.30
N TYR A 849 13.94 11.80 10.11
CA TYR A 849 14.41 10.85 9.09
C TYR A 849 15.74 10.17 9.48
N ALA A 850 16.57 10.81 10.30
CA ALA A 850 17.80 10.26 10.83
C ALA A 850 17.62 9.21 11.95
N MET A 851 16.41 9.02 12.51
CA MET A 851 16.16 8.01 13.53
C MET A 851 16.15 6.60 12.92
N GLU A 852 17.04 5.69 13.33
CA GLU A 852 17.15 4.36 12.70
C GLU A 852 16.08 3.34 13.17
N ASN A 853 15.40 3.63 14.29
CA ASN A 853 14.50 2.68 14.97
C ASN A 853 13.01 2.79 14.56
N GLU A 854 12.70 3.60 13.55
CA GLU A 854 11.32 3.84 13.08
C GLU A 854 11.16 3.43 11.61
N SER A 855 9.99 2.91 11.24
CA SER A 855 9.71 2.57 9.86
C SER A 855 9.57 3.83 9.00
N ARG A 856 9.69 3.69 7.67
CA ARG A 856 9.55 4.82 6.74
C ARG A 856 8.15 5.44 6.80
N GLU A 857 7.13 4.62 7.02
CA GLU A 857 5.72 5.04 7.14
C GLU A 857 5.53 5.90 8.40
N ASP A 858 6.00 5.40 9.55
CA ASP A 858 5.91 6.10 10.85
C ASP A 858 6.60 7.48 10.79
N LYS A 859 7.75 7.55 10.13
CA LYS A 859 8.48 8.82 9.92
C LYS A 859 7.71 9.80 9.04
N ALA A 860 7.11 9.31 7.95
CA ALA A 860 6.32 10.14 7.03
C ALA A 860 5.10 10.73 7.75
N GLU A 861 4.45 9.94 8.60
CA GLU A 861 3.32 10.37 9.40
C GLU A 861 3.69 11.47 10.40
N ARG A 862 4.81 11.32 11.12
CA ARG A 862 5.30 12.35 12.03
C ARG A 862 5.63 13.67 11.33
N VAL A 863 6.21 13.58 10.13
CA VAL A 863 6.53 14.77 9.31
C VAL A 863 5.24 15.46 8.84
N ARG A 864 4.19 14.70 8.51
CA ARG A 864 2.87 15.23 8.19
C ARG A 864 2.30 16.06 9.35
N ILE A 865 2.27 15.50 10.56
CA ILE A 865 1.79 16.21 11.76
C ILE A 865 2.63 17.47 12.04
N LEU A 866 3.96 17.37 11.96
CA LEU A 866 4.85 18.51 12.19
C LEU A 866 4.58 19.66 11.22
N LYS A 867 4.24 19.34 9.96
CA LYS A 867 3.91 20.31 8.94
C LYS A 867 2.58 21.01 9.24
N GLU A 868 1.56 20.27 9.67
CA GLU A 868 0.28 20.85 10.09
C GLU A 868 0.43 21.80 11.27
N MET A 869 1.36 21.51 12.20
CA MET A 869 1.69 22.42 13.29
C MET A 869 2.30 23.73 12.79
N LEU A 870 3.29 23.64 11.88
CA LEU A 870 3.91 24.82 11.27
C LEU A 870 2.89 25.70 10.52
N VAL A 871 1.95 25.09 9.81
CA VAL A 871 0.85 25.82 9.14
C VAL A 871 0.07 26.65 10.14
N GLN A 872 -0.33 26.06 11.27
CA GLN A 872 -1.12 26.77 12.29
C GLN A 872 -0.33 27.88 12.98
N ASP A 873 0.97 27.69 13.22
CA ASP A 873 1.82 28.71 13.82
C ASP A 873 1.96 29.93 12.91
N ILE A 874 2.07 29.73 11.60
CA ILE A 874 2.16 30.82 10.61
C ILE A 874 0.78 31.41 10.27
N GLU A 875 -0.30 30.62 10.32
CA GLU A 875 -1.68 31.09 10.15
C GLU A 875 -2.09 32.09 11.23
N SER A 876 -1.48 32.00 12.42
CA SER A 876 -1.68 32.99 13.49
C SER A 876 -1.06 34.38 13.20
N GLU A 877 -0.26 34.52 12.13
CA GLU A 877 0.41 35.76 11.75
C GLU A 877 -0.33 36.50 10.62
N THR A 878 -0.69 37.77 10.83
CA THR A 878 -1.16 38.64 9.75
C THR A 878 0.02 39.23 8.98
N ILE A 879 0.28 38.74 7.76
CA ILE A 879 1.37 39.21 6.89
C ILE A 879 0.82 40.26 5.91
N GLY A 880 1.41 41.47 5.93
CA GLY A 880 1.06 42.54 4.98
C GLY A 880 1.74 42.40 3.61
N PHE A 881 1.13 42.96 2.56
CA PHE A 881 1.57 42.85 1.17
C PHE A 881 3.06 43.18 0.92
N SER A 882 3.60 44.28 1.47
CA SER A 882 5.02 44.63 1.27
C SER A 882 5.98 43.66 1.98
N THR A 883 5.62 43.16 3.16
CA THR A 883 6.38 42.13 3.88
C THR A 883 6.38 40.81 3.13
N LEU A 884 5.23 40.42 2.59
CA LEU A 884 5.06 39.24 1.76
C LEU A 884 5.85 39.32 0.46
N HIS A 885 5.78 40.45 -0.25
CA HIS A 885 6.54 40.66 -1.48
C HIS A 885 8.05 40.52 -1.21
N ARG A 886 8.54 41.06 -0.10
CA ARG A 886 9.94 40.89 0.32
C ARG A 886 10.29 39.43 0.62
N LEU A 887 9.41 38.67 1.29
CA LEU A 887 9.57 37.23 1.52
C LEU A 887 9.72 36.48 0.19
N LEU A 888 8.81 36.75 -0.77
CA LEU A 888 8.82 36.13 -2.10
C LEU A 888 10.04 36.53 -2.94
N PHE A 889 10.51 37.78 -2.83
CA PHE A 889 11.74 38.23 -3.49
C PHE A 889 12.96 37.42 -3.04
N SER A 890 13.05 37.15 -1.75
CA SER A 890 14.20 36.44 -1.18
C SER A 890 14.15 34.92 -1.32
N ILE A 891 13.17 34.32 -2.01
CA ILE A 891 13.11 32.86 -2.24
C ILE A 891 14.23 32.34 -3.13
N GLU A 892 14.76 33.20 -4.00
CA GLU A 892 15.83 32.88 -4.94
C GLU A 892 17.23 33.20 -4.36
N ASP A 893 17.29 33.81 -3.17
CA ASP A 893 18.54 34.06 -2.45
C ASP A 893 19.21 32.75 -2.04
N LYS A 894 20.54 32.67 -2.19
CA LYS A 894 21.32 31.45 -1.90
C LYS A 894 21.09 30.92 -0.48
N GLU A 895 20.87 31.80 0.49
CA GLU A 895 20.68 31.45 1.90
C GLU A 895 19.30 30.84 2.19
N ASN A 896 18.30 31.08 1.32
CA ASN A 896 16.92 30.64 1.51
C ASN A 896 16.53 29.43 0.65
N VAL A 897 17.48 28.87 -0.11
CA VAL A 897 17.26 27.69 -0.97
C VAL A 897 16.63 26.51 -0.22
N GLN A 898 16.98 26.31 1.06
CA GLN A 898 16.44 25.21 1.88
C GLN A 898 14.99 25.43 2.34
N ILE A 899 14.54 26.69 2.40
CA ILE A 899 13.19 27.04 2.89
C ILE A 899 12.26 27.49 1.76
N LYS A 900 12.76 27.73 0.53
CA LYS A 900 11.97 28.30 -0.57
C LYS A 900 10.65 27.58 -0.87
N ASN A 901 10.69 26.25 -0.96
CA ASN A 901 9.50 25.46 -1.32
C ASN A 901 8.52 25.40 -0.15
N LEU A 902 9.06 25.28 1.07
CA LEU A 902 8.29 25.26 2.30
C LEU A 902 7.61 26.62 2.56
N LEU A 903 8.31 27.72 2.29
CA LEU A 903 7.75 29.07 2.42
C LEU A 903 6.55 29.25 1.48
N LEU A 904 6.69 28.91 0.20
CA LEU A 904 5.59 29.01 -0.76
C LEU A 904 4.40 28.12 -0.35
N GLU A 905 4.68 26.87 -0.01
CA GLU A 905 3.67 25.90 0.44
C GLU A 905 2.89 26.39 1.67
N ILE A 906 3.59 26.89 2.69
CA ILE A 906 2.94 27.40 3.90
C ILE A 906 2.17 28.70 3.63
N LEU A 907 2.71 29.63 2.85
CA LEU A 907 2.00 30.87 2.50
C LEU A 907 0.67 30.59 1.78
N TYR A 908 0.62 29.53 0.96
CA TYR A 908 -0.61 29.03 0.36
C TYR A 908 -1.55 28.39 1.41
N LEU A 909 -1.03 27.57 2.32
CA LEU A 909 -1.82 26.86 3.34
C LEU A 909 -2.43 27.78 4.41
N CYS A 910 -1.74 28.84 4.80
CA CYS A 910 -2.20 29.80 5.80
C CYS A 910 -3.29 30.75 5.27
N GLY A 911 -3.66 30.65 3.99
CA GLY A 911 -4.76 31.42 3.42
C GLY A 911 -4.59 32.95 3.47
N ASN A 912 -3.36 33.46 3.52
CA ASN A 912 -3.06 34.88 3.72
C ASN A 912 -3.66 35.76 2.61
N ASP A 913 -4.51 36.71 2.98
CA ASP A 913 -5.24 37.56 2.03
C ASP A 913 -4.31 38.42 1.15
N SER A 914 -3.19 38.93 1.70
CA SER A 914 -2.22 39.69 0.91
C SER A 914 -1.55 38.83 -0.16
N PHE A 915 -1.37 37.54 0.09
CA PHE A 915 -0.79 36.59 -0.86
C PHE A 915 -1.79 36.19 -1.94
N LYS A 916 -3.03 35.92 -1.54
CA LYS A 916 -4.14 35.70 -2.46
C LYS A 916 -4.31 36.87 -3.41
N ASP A 917 -4.35 38.10 -2.88
CA ASP A 917 -4.51 39.31 -3.68
C ASP A 917 -3.36 39.54 -4.68
N ALA A 918 -2.11 39.28 -4.26
CA ALA A 918 -0.93 39.44 -5.13
C ALA A 918 -0.95 38.46 -6.31
N ILE A 919 -1.37 37.22 -6.07
CA ILE A 919 -1.43 36.17 -7.07
C ILE A 919 -2.64 36.36 -8.01
N ILE A 920 -3.83 36.67 -7.47
CA ILE A 920 -5.03 36.92 -8.29
C ILE A 920 -4.84 38.12 -9.23
N GLN A 921 -4.18 39.19 -8.77
CA GLN A 921 -3.90 40.36 -9.60
C GLN A 921 -2.94 40.08 -10.76
N SER A 922 -2.17 38.99 -10.68
CA SER A 922 -1.28 38.54 -11.76
C SER A 922 -1.95 37.67 -12.82
N SER A 923 -3.27 37.43 -12.73
CA SER A 923 -3.99 36.52 -13.62
C SER A 923 -4.06 37.00 -15.08
N ASP A 924 -3.78 36.09 -16.01
CA ASP A 924 -3.83 36.30 -17.47
C ASP A 924 -4.51 35.12 -18.19
N GLU A 925 -4.74 35.25 -19.50
CA GLU A 925 -5.21 34.13 -20.33
C GLU A 925 -4.15 33.01 -20.41
N ILE A 926 -4.59 31.76 -20.32
CA ILE A 926 -3.75 30.57 -20.41
C ILE A 926 -4.32 29.55 -21.41
N LEU A 927 -3.46 28.71 -21.96
CA LEU A 927 -3.88 27.56 -22.80
C LEU A 927 -4.19 26.32 -21.96
N GLN A 928 -5.29 25.62 -22.26
CA GLN A 928 -5.70 24.36 -21.61
C GLN A 928 -6.14 23.32 -22.64
N LEU A 929 -6.08 22.03 -22.25
CA LEU A 929 -6.67 20.92 -22.99
C LEU A 929 -8.08 20.61 -22.49
N GLU A 930 -9.01 20.49 -23.41
CA GLU A 930 -10.34 19.92 -23.21
C GLU A 930 -10.46 18.60 -24.00
N ASP A 931 -11.29 17.69 -23.51
CA ASP A 931 -11.58 16.43 -24.20
C ASP A 931 -12.32 16.67 -25.53
N ASP A 932 -12.33 15.65 -26.39
CA ASP A 932 -13.09 15.59 -27.64
C ASP A 932 -12.71 16.65 -28.69
N GLY A 933 -11.40 16.85 -28.92
CA GLY A 933 -10.86 17.69 -29.99
C GLY A 933 -9.76 17.03 -30.85
N ASP A 934 -9.27 17.76 -31.86
CA ASP A 934 -8.30 17.27 -32.85
C ASP A 934 -6.98 18.08 -32.89
N ASP A 935 -6.81 19.07 -32.00
CA ASP A 935 -5.62 19.92 -31.94
C ASP A 935 -4.37 19.16 -31.43
N ILE A 936 -4.55 18.22 -30.50
CA ILE A 936 -3.48 17.38 -29.95
C ILE A 936 -3.99 15.96 -29.77
N SER A 937 -3.15 14.96 -30.09
CA SER A 937 -3.36 13.58 -29.66
C SER A 937 -2.37 13.17 -28.57
N LEU A 938 -2.88 12.67 -27.43
CA LEU A 938 -2.09 12.05 -26.36
C LEU A 938 -2.50 10.59 -26.24
N PHE A 939 -1.60 9.65 -26.53
CA PHE A 939 -1.87 8.20 -26.47
C PHE A 939 -3.12 7.79 -27.29
N GLY A 940 -3.32 8.39 -28.46
CA GLY A 940 -4.48 8.14 -29.31
C GLY A 940 -5.78 8.84 -28.88
N ILE A 941 -5.74 9.64 -27.81
CA ILE A 941 -6.88 10.43 -27.32
C ILE A 941 -6.77 11.86 -27.86
N GLY A 942 -7.82 12.36 -28.51
CA GLY A 942 -7.89 13.71 -29.05
C GLY A 942 -8.28 14.77 -28.02
N TYR A 943 -7.63 15.94 -28.09
CA TYR A 943 -7.88 17.11 -27.23
C TYR A 943 -7.97 18.39 -28.05
N ARG A 944 -8.85 19.29 -27.60
CA ARG A 944 -8.95 20.67 -28.08
C ARG A 944 -8.10 21.60 -27.22
N VAL A 945 -7.41 22.55 -27.84
CA VAL A 945 -6.66 23.61 -27.14
C VAL A 945 -7.53 24.85 -27.04
N VAL A 946 -7.88 25.23 -25.82
CA VAL A 946 -8.70 26.41 -25.53
C VAL A 946 -7.92 27.47 -24.76
N LYS A 947 -8.35 28.73 -24.92
CA LYS A 947 -7.87 29.85 -24.09
C LYS A 947 -8.87 30.10 -22.99
N ILE A 948 -8.41 30.03 -21.74
CA ILE A 948 -9.25 30.26 -20.56
C ILE A 948 -8.56 31.30 -19.68
N LYS A 949 -9.37 32.10 -18.99
CA LYS A 949 -8.92 33.00 -17.93
C LYS A 949 -9.66 32.63 -16.65
N VAL A 950 -8.94 32.56 -15.53
CA VAL A 950 -9.55 32.15 -14.27
C VAL A 950 -10.58 33.18 -13.79
N ASN A 951 -11.77 32.71 -13.40
CA ASN A 951 -12.84 33.56 -12.89
C ASN A 951 -12.46 34.19 -11.55
N ASN A 952 -12.30 35.52 -11.54
CA ASN A 952 -11.90 36.31 -10.38
C ASN A 952 -13.08 36.86 -9.54
N SER A 953 -14.28 36.31 -9.68
CA SER A 953 -15.46 36.82 -8.95
C SER A 953 -15.31 36.57 -7.45
N LYS A 954 -15.23 37.67 -6.68
CA LYS A 954 -15.30 37.67 -5.21
C LYS A 954 -16.72 37.27 -4.77
N GLU A 955 -16.95 35.98 -4.57
CA GLU A 955 -18.05 35.44 -3.75
C GLU A 955 -17.53 34.60 -2.58
#